data_AF-A0A267EAA9-F1
#
_entry.id   AF-A0A267EAA9-F1
#
_cell.length_a   1.000
_cell.length_b   1.000
_cell.length_c   1.000
_cell.angle_alpha   90.00
_cell.angle_beta   90.00
_cell.angle_gamma   90.00
#
_symmetry.space_group_name_H-M   'P 1'
#
loop_
_entity.id
_entity.type
_entity.pdbx_description
1 polymer ?
#
loop_
_entity_poly.entity_id
_entity_poly.type
_entity_poly.pdbx_seq_one_letter_code
_entity_poly.pdbx_strand_id
1 'polypeptide(L)'
;QLFCLRLTPSQRSNDSMADNVKVAVRVRPFNDREVSRQSKLIIQMSGNQTCITDPSSGQDKKFAFDYSYWSHDGFKEKTDGYLEPANSKYADQKRVFDDLGRGVLDNAWKGYNCSLFAYGQTGSGKSYSMIGYGANKGIVPVACEELFRAIDEKRPSLQAGEEFQVSLSMTEIYNEQVRDLLVTKSTVGGLKVRQHPKKGFYVEQLTIAPVSSYAQIEAKIADGSHNRTVAATNMNATSSRAHTIVAISFVQKSQGAGGQNMTKTSVMNLVDLAGSERAESTGATGDRLKEGSAINLSLSTLGNCIKALADQSSGNSKVMVPFRDSVLTKLLQNALGGNSKTVMIAALSPADINFDETLSTLRFADRAKAIKTKAVVNESPTDKLIRELREENSRLMAMLKAGGGGGGDITDGGGDTGEDQAESEERMRELMKKNQEEMEAMERAWAEKLAQAQAEAQEQIQERKAESERKKNVPHLWNLNEDAALSGMIVQFVDPGAVQTVGRDGDFQLKGVNIQARHAVLKNVNGSVTVTPIDLAKVFVNGQEVNQETQLRHHDRVLFGTNHLYVFHHPVDYAKQVKSGQDVSPPTFEEAQSEIAESSGVMGLLGDKAKSNSAEDMLLMDDLVKLYPQLQEANAMSEEMDRRVWFELVLVSAQGRGLREGEGRTEVCVSVQNLDNNNEFFWSKEKFSDRKYLMQDMYQNYTEGADWELAKEKDPFWDPPDTPIIIGTIHVYLQSLAYLIEVSESFNVTDFRGEDQGKLDIELRPCGDNWEELTDEYAEPEDLLGQALNFKIKIHGGRDLSAKFASYFCQYKFYLEDQYTKTGEVAKPVNPRFEFEHQYSFKPATKQLLEYLQHSYTIVELWGKQRCSDKKVNKSTKELIKEKRKAQAESAKALGAQKKSISKQATGEDVATLRAELDSLKKRNERSEAKLKQLQAMVNDAKKQGNETIEVDNLDKVLSAPAPGGGQGRMKLRQAALAMSAVYSGFGAAPEVAEKRKAALGKNASSTCSVQ
;
A
#
# COMPACT_ATOMS: atom_id res chain seq x y z
N GLN A 1 -20.48 -18.13 -59.13
CA GLN A 1 -19.66 -18.32 -60.34
C GLN A 1 -18.76 -17.11 -60.50
N LEU A 2 -17.44 -17.35 -60.54
CA LEU A 2 -16.35 -16.50 -61.04
C LEU A 2 -16.17 -15.09 -60.44
N PHE A 3 -15.23 -14.95 -59.49
CA PHE A 3 -13.95 -14.22 -59.68
C PHE A 3 -13.15 -14.21 -58.37
N CYS A 4 -12.10 -15.03 -58.28
CA CYS A 4 -10.95 -14.80 -57.39
C CYS A 4 -9.83 -15.78 -57.77
N LEU A 5 -9.14 -15.46 -58.87
CA LEU A 5 -7.94 -16.17 -59.31
C LEU A 5 -6.71 -15.52 -58.68
N ARG A 6 -6.03 -16.33 -57.88
CA ARG A 6 -4.60 -16.35 -57.52
C ARG A 6 -3.73 -15.26 -58.17
N LEU A 7 -3.12 -14.44 -57.31
CA LEU A 7 -1.78 -13.90 -57.53
C LEU A 7 -0.84 -14.52 -56.50
N THR A 8 0.22 -15.14 -57.00
CA THR A 8 1.32 -15.76 -56.26
C THR A 8 2.17 -14.71 -55.54
N PRO A 9 2.63 -14.94 -54.29
CA PRO A 9 3.59 -14.07 -53.64
C PRO A 9 5.01 -14.53 -53.99
N SER A 10 5.62 -13.93 -55.00
CA SER A 10 7.08 -13.86 -55.09
C SER A 10 7.45 -12.40 -55.30
N GLN A 11 8.33 -11.88 -54.44
CA GLN A 11 8.90 -10.53 -54.44
C GLN A 11 8.04 -9.42 -53.81
N ARG A 12 8.00 -9.41 -52.47
CA ARG A 12 8.22 -8.17 -51.69
C ARG A 12 9.15 -8.47 -50.52
N SER A 13 10.26 -7.76 -50.55
CA SER A 13 11.36 -7.71 -49.60
C SER A 13 10.95 -7.15 -48.23
N ASN A 14 11.30 -7.85 -47.15
CA ASN A 14 11.80 -7.33 -45.87
C ASN A 14 11.13 -6.08 -45.23
N ASP A 15 9.81 -5.97 -45.24
CA ASP A 15 9.11 -5.05 -44.33
C ASP A 15 8.93 -5.74 -42.97
N SER A 16 9.65 -5.27 -41.94
CA SER A 16 9.42 -5.66 -40.56
C SER A 16 8.01 -5.21 -40.14
N MET A 17 7.02 -6.11 -40.14
CA MET A 17 5.70 -5.80 -39.58
C MET A 17 5.85 -5.42 -38.11
N ALA A 18 5.44 -4.20 -37.76
CA ALA A 18 5.36 -3.77 -36.38
C ALA A 18 4.26 -4.58 -35.68
N ASP A 19 4.60 -5.23 -34.57
CA ASP A 19 3.66 -5.99 -33.75
C ASP A 19 3.22 -5.14 -32.56
N ASN A 20 1.95 -5.25 -32.18
CA ASN A 20 1.49 -4.67 -30.93
C ASN A 20 1.91 -5.55 -29.75
N VAL A 21 2.13 -4.92 -28.60
CA VAL A 21 2.26 -5.64 -27.33
C VAL A 21 0.95 -6.39 -27.08
N LYS A 22 1.05 -7.71 -26.83
CA LYS A 22 -0.11 -8.53 -26.46
C LYS A 22 -0.42 -8.36 -24.99
N VAL A 23 -1.70 -8.19 -24.65
CA VAL A 23 -2.15 -7.96 -23.28
C VAL A 23 -3.18 -9.00 -22.89
N ALA A 24 -2.90 -9.70 -21.80
CA ALA A 24 -3.82 -10.60 -21.13
C ALA A 24 -4.16 -10.07 -19.74
N VAL A 25 -5.40 -10.24 -19.32
CA VAL A 25 -5.82 -10.00 -17.94
C VAL A 25 -6.22 -11.30 -17.27
N ARG A 26 -5.93 -11.44 -15.97
CA ARG A 26 -6.24 -12.65 -15.20
C ARG A 26 -6.77 -12.30 -13.83
N VAL A 27 -7.97 -12.78 -13.50
CA VAL A 27 -8.58 -12.62 -12.17
C VAL A 27 -8.43 -13.90 -11.35
N ARG A 28 -7.93 -13.76 -10.10
CA ARG A 28 -7.73 -14.88 -9.16
C ARG A 28 -8.99 -15.23 -8.34
N PRO A 29 -9.02 -16.36 -7.62
CA PRO A 29 -10.05 -16.64 -6.62
C PRO A 29 -10.05 -15.63 -5.49
N PHE A 30 -11.10 -15.58 -4.69
CA PHE A 30 -11.02 -14.91 -3.39
C PHE A 30 -9.99 -15.61 -2.51
N ASN A 31 -9.20 -14.83 -1.78
CA ASN A 31 -8.36 -15.38 -0.71
C ASN A 31 -9.17 -15.53 0.59
N ASP A 32 -8.62 -16.21 1.59
CA ASP A 32 -9.33 -16.50 2.84
C ASP A 32 -9.83 -15.24 3.56
N ARG A 33 -9.08 -14.14 3.42
CA ARG A 33 -9.46 -12.83 3.95
C ARG A 33 -10.67 -12.23 3.23
N GLU A 34 -10.72 -12.30 1.91
CA GLU A 34 -11.86 -11.81 1.12
C GLU A 34 -13.09 -12.71 1.32
N VAL A 35 -12.90 -14.02 1.50
CA VAL A 35 -13.96 -14.97 1.84
C VAL A 35 -14.52 -14.68 3.23
N SER A 36 -13.66 -14.55 4.25
CA SER A 36 -14.08 -14.27 5.63
C SER A 36 -14.79 -12.92 5.77
N ARG A 37 -14.43 -11.94 4.93
CA ARG A 37 -15.09 -10.63 4.85
C ARG A 37 -16.37 -10.62 4.03
N GLN A 38 -16.70 -11.71 3.36
CA GLN A 38 -17.79 -11.78 2.39
C GLN A 38 -17.67 -10.66 1.33
N SER A 39 -16.44 -10.43 0.83
CA SER A 39 -16.15 -9.41 -0.18
C SER A 39 -17.04 -9.55 -1.41
N LYS A 40 -17.47 -8.41 -1.96
CA LYS A 40 -18.28 -8.43 -3.18
C LYS A 40 -17.39 -8.60 -4.40
N LEU A 41 -17.85 -9.47 -5.31
CA LEU A 41 -17.20 -9.70 -6.60
C LEU A 41 -17.50 -8.55 -7.55
N ILE A 42 -16.46 -7.81 -7.94
CA ILE A 42 -16.58 -6.63 -8.82
C ILE A 42 -16.12 -6.87 -10.26
N ILE A 43 -15.62 -8.07 -10.58
CA ILE A 43 -15.11 -8.42 -11.91
C ILE A 43 -16.00 -9.44 -12.59
N GLN A 44 -16.28 -9.21 -13.87
CA GLN A 44 -16.93 -10.17 -14.76
C GLN A 44 -16.16 -10.26 -16.08
N MET A 45 -15.99 -11.47 -16.61
CA MET A 45 -15.29 -11.70 -17.87
C MET A 45 -16.13 -12.55 -18.82
N SER A 46 -16.15 -12.17 -20.09
CA SER A 46 -16.81 -12.90 -21.17
C SER A 46 -16.00 -12.78 -22.45
N GLY A 47 -15.50 -13.92 -22.95
CA GLY A 47 -14.55 -13.93 -24.07
C GLY A 47 -13.33 -13.05 -23.77
N ASN A 48 -13.10 -12.05 -24.61
CA ASN A 48 -11.99 -11.10 -24.47
C ASN A 48 -12.37 -9.81 -23.72
N GLN A 49 -13.60 -9.72 -23.22
CA GLN A 49 -14.12 -8.56 -22.52
C GLN A 49 -14.02 -8.76 -21.01
N THR A 50 -13.51 -7.75 -20.32
CA THR A 50 -13.48 -7.66 -18.85
C THR A 50 -14.30 -6.45 -18.42
N CYS A 51 -15.24 -6.68 -17.52
CA CYS A 51 -16.10 -5.66 -16.92
C CYS A 51 -15.74 -5.53 -15.44
N ILE A 52 -15.59 -4.29 -14.97
CA ILE A 52 -15.45 -3.96 -13.56
C ILE A 52 -16.63 -3.10 -13.12
N THR A 53 -17.25 -3.44 -12.01
CA THR A 53 -18.40 -2.73 -11.44
C THR A 53 -17.93 -1.91 -10.25
N ASP A 54 -18.24 -0.61 -10.24
CA ASP A 54 -17.99 0.28 -9.12
C ASP A 54 -18.90 -0.08 -7.93
N PRO A 55 -18.35 -0.47 -6.77
CA PRO A 55 -19.15 -0.86 -5.62
C PRO A 55 -19.96 0.30 -5.01
N SER A 56 -19.57 1.55 -5.25
CA SER A 56 -20.21 2.75 -4.71
C SER A 56 -21.36 3.25 -5.60
N SER A 57 -21.12 3.34 -6.91
CA SER A 57 -22.08 3.88 -7.88
C SER A 57 -22.89 2.81 -8.62
N GLY A 58 -22.44 1.55 -8.58
CA GLY A 58 -22.99 0.45 -9.36
C GLY A 58 -22.71 0.57 -10.87
N GLN A 59 -21.86 1.50 -11.30
CA GLN A 59 -21.57 1.71 -12.72
C GLN A 59 -20.54 0.70 -13.24
N ASP A 60 -20.83 0.15 -14.41
CA ASP A 60 -19.96 -0.80 -15.11
C ASP A 60 -18.99 -0.08 -16.04
N LYS A 61 -17.72 -0.47 -15.99
CA LYS A 61 -16.70 -0.11 -16.99
C LYS A 61 -16.17 -1.34 -17.70
N LYS A 62 -16.16 -1.30 -19.02
CA LYS A 62 -15.79 -2.42 -19.89
C LYS A 62 -14.46 -2.16 -20.59
N PHE A 63 -13.62 -3.19 -20.65
CA PHE A 63 -12.32 -3.22 -21.32
C PHE A 63 -12.24 -4.44 -22.23
N ALA A 64 -11.41 -4.37 -23.28
CA ALA A 64 -11.23 -5.46 -24.24
C ALA A 64 -9.74 -5.73 -24.49
N PHE A 65 -9.30 -6.95 -24.15
CA PHE A 65 -7.90 -7.37 -24.22
C PHE A 65 -7.71 -8.47 -25.26
N ASP A 66 -6.47 -8.92 -25.47
CA ASP A 66 -6.22 -10.07 -26.35
C ASP A 66 -6.70 -11.36 -25.68
N TYR A 67 -6.60 -11.45 -24.35
CA TYR A 67 -7.12 -12.53 -23.53
C TYR A 67 -7.69 -12.02 -22.21
N SER A 68 -8.78 -12.62 -21.72
CA SER A 68 -9.33 -12.40 -20.38
C SER A 68 -9.55 -13.73 -19.68
N TYR A 69 -8.71 -14.03 -18.69
CA TYR A 69 -8.70 -15.31 -17.97
C TYR A 69 -9.48 -15.22 -16.67
N TRP A 70 -10.55 -15.99 -16.61
CA TRP A 70 -11.31 -16.23 -15.39
C TRP A 70 -10.68 -17.38 -14.61
N SER A 71 -9.91 -17.08 -13.57
CA SER A 71 -9.36 -18.10 -12.66
C SER A 71 -9.99 -17.99 -11.27
N HIS A 72 -11.20 -17.44 -11.15
CA HIS A 72 -11.83 -17.13 -9.85
C HIS A 72 -12.54 -18.34 -9.21
N ASP A 73 -13.38 -19.02 -9.98
CA ASP A 73 -14.20 -20.14 -9.52
C ASP A 73 -14.34 -21.22 -10.61
N GLY A 74 -15.02 -22.32 -10.28
CA GLY A 74 -15.28 -23.39 -11.24
C GLY A 74 -14.08 -24.29 -11.50
N PHE A 75 -13.25 -24.52 -10.48
CA PHE A 75 -12.16 -25.49 -10.49
C PHE A 75 -12.45 -26.66 -9.55
N LYS A 76 -11.71 -27.76 -9.73
CA LYS A 76 -11.61 -28.88 -8.80
C LYS A 76 -10.14 -29.09 -8.46
N GLU A 77 -9.86 -29.33 -7.20
CA GLU A 77 -8.52 -29.68 -6.76
C GLU A 77 -8.30 -31.18 -6.90
N LYS A 78 -7.22 -31.56 -7.59
CA LYS A 78 -6.76 -32.95 -7.72
C LYS A 78 -6.05 -33.41 -6.45
N THR A 79 -5.82 -34.71 -6.35
CA THR A 79 -5.08 -35.31 -5.22
C THR A 79 -3.63 -34.81 -5.11
N ASP A 80 -3.05 -34.30 -6.19
CA ASP A 80 -1.73 -33.69 -6.23
C ASP A 80 -1.74 -32.17 -5.96
N GLY A 81 -2.91 -31.58 -5.72
CA GLY A 81 -3.11 -30.13 -5.49
C GLY A 81 -3.27 -29.30 -6.77
N TYR A 82 -3.33 -29.92 -7.95
CA TYR A 82 -3.56 -29.18 -9.20
C TYR A 82 -5.02 -28.70 -9.31
N LEU A 83 -5.21 -27.42 -9.66
CA LEU A 83 -6.53 -26.82 -9.84
C LEU A 83 -6.97 -26.98 -11.29
N GLU A 84 -7.76 -28.03 -11.57
CA GLU A 84 -8.26 -28.29 -12.91
C GLU A 84 -9.62 -27.62 -13.19
N PRO A 85 -9.93 -27.28 -14.45
CA PRO A 85 -11.22 -26.70 -14.80
C PRO A 85 -12.38 -27.69 -14.55
N ALA A 86 -13.34 -27.29 -13.72
CA ALA A 86 -14.62 -27.98 -13.59
C ALA A 86 -15.59 -27.63 -14.73
N ASN A 87 -15.35 -26.50 -15.40
CA ASN A 87 -16.10 -26.00 -16.55
C ASN A 87 -15.19 -25.22 -17.52
N SER A 88 -15.72 -24.82 -18.68
CA SER A 88 -14.95 -24.11 -19.72
C SER A 88 -14.61 -22.66 -19.40
N LYS A 89 -15.23 -22.09 -18.34
CA LYS A 89 -15.01 -20.70 -17.91
C LYS A 89 -13.67 -20.58 -17.19
N TYR A 90 -13.35 -21.54 -16.32
CA TYR A 90 -12.10 -21.53 -15.57
C TYR A 90 -10.87 -21.65 -16.47
N ALA A 91 -9.89 -20.79 -16.24
CA ALA A 91 -8.58 -20.80 -16.86
C ALA A 91 -7.54 -21.31 -15.87
N ASP A 92 -7.11 -22.55 -16.06
CA ASP A 92 -6.01 -23.17 -15.32
C ASP A 92 -4.64 -22.68 -15.83
N GLN A 93 -3.57 -23.11 -15.17
CA GLN A 93 -2.20 -22.75 -15.57
C GLN A 93 -1.87 -23.24 -16.99
N LYS A 94 -2.42 -24.41 -17.38
CA LYS A 94 -2.14 -25.03 -18.67
C LYS A 94 -2.70 -24.17 -19.81
N ARG A 95 -3.96 -23.73 -19.70
CA ARG A 95 -4.58 -22.84 -20.70
C ARG A 95 -3.79 -21.55 -20.87
N VAL A 96 -3.40 -20.92 -19.75
CA VAL A 96 -2.62 -19.67 -19.79
C VAL A 96 -1.26 -19.88 -20.46
N PHE A 97 -0.59 -21.01 -20.21
CA PHE A 97 0.65 -21.36 -20.90
C PHE A 97 0.43 -21.63 -22.40
N ASP A 98 -0.61 -22.39 -22.75
CA ASP A 98 -0.92 -22.72 -24.14
C ASP A 98 -1.19 -21.46 -24.99
N ASP A 99 -1.90 -20.49 -24.42
CA ASP A 99 -2.28 -19.24 -25.10
C ASP A 99 -1.11 -18.22 -25.18
N LEU A 100 -0.28 -18.11 -24.13
CA LEU A 100 0.80 -17.10 -24.03
C LEU A 100 2.21 -17.69 -24.14
N GLY A 101 2.50 -18.69 -23.31
CA GLY A 101 3.82 -19.29 -23.15
C GLY A 101 4.33 -20.01 -24.41
N ARG A 102 3.47 -20.76 -25.09
CA ARG A 102 3.83 -21.40 -26.38
C ARG A 102 4.29 -20.37 -27.42
N GLY A 103 3.60 -19.24 -27.51
CA GLY A 103 3.98 -18.18 -28.44
C GLY A 103 5.36 -17.57 -28.13
N VAL A 104 5.70 -17.43 -26.84
CA VAL A 104 7.05 -17.01 -26.41
C VAL A 104 8.09 -18.04 -26.84
N LEU A 105 7.83 -19.33 -26.63
CA LEU A 105 8.73 -20.42 -26.98
C LEU A 105 8.97 -20.49 -28.50
N ASP A 106 7.89 -20.46 -29.29
CA ASP A 106 7.95 -20.53 -30.75
C ASP A 106 8.75 -19.37 -31.35
N ASN A 107 8.62 -18.17 -30.75
CA ASN A 107 9.37 -17.00 -31.16
C ASN A 107 10.85 -17.11 -30.78
N ALA A 108 11.17 -17.66 -29.60
CA ALA A 108 12.55 -17.92 -29.19
C ALA A 108 13.24 -18.92 -30.15
N TRP A 109 12.56 -20.00 -30.54
CA TRP A 109 13.05 -20.94 -31.56
C TRP A 109 13.29 -20.29 -32.92
N LYS A 110 12.48 -19.28 -33.29
CA LYS A 110 12.70 -18.51 -34.52
C LYS A 110 13.86 -17.51 -34.42
N GLY A 111 14.40 -17.26 -33.22
CA GLY A 111 15.47 -16.30 -32.95
C GLY A 111 14.98 -14.89 -32.61
N TYR A 112 13.71 -14.72 -32.23
CA TYR A 112 13.21 -13.43 -31.72
C TYR A 112 13.46 -13.32 -30.22
N ASN A 113 13.82 -12.12 -29.77
CA ASN A 113 13.75 -11.81 -28.33
C ASN A 113 12.29 -11.76 -27.91
N CYS A 114 12.02 -12.23 -26.70
CA CYS A 114 10.69 -12.23 -26.11
C CYS A 114 10.73 -11.60 -24.73
N SER A 115 9.66 -10.93 -24.34
CA SER A 115 9.53 -10.39 -23.00
C SER A 115 8.12 -10.62 -22.49
N LEU A 116 8.01 -11.25 -21.32
CA LEU A 116 6.75 -11.49 -20.65
C LEU A 116 6.85 -10.89 -19.26
N PHE A 117 5.98 -9.94 -18.94
CA PHE A 117 5.97 -9.30 -17.63
C PHE A 117 4.58 -9.32 -16.99
N ALA A 118 4.54 -9.59 -15.68
CA ALA A 118 3.33 -9.54 -14.87
C ALA A 118 3.23 -8.21 -14.12
N TYR A 119 2.04 -7.61 -14.11
CA TYR A 119 1.75 -6.31 -13.49
C TYR A 119 0.43 -6.36 -12.72
N GLY A 120 0.34 -5.68 -11.60
CA GLY A 120 -0.83 -5.62 -10.72
C GLY A 120 -0.45 -5.46 -9.26
N GLN A 121 -1.42 -5.18 -8.38
CA GLN A 121 -1.15 -4.96 -6.96
C GLN A 121 -0.54 -6.21 -6.29
N THR A 122 0.09 -6.04 -5.13
CA THR A 122 0.53 -7.16 -4.29
C THR A 122 -0.63 -8.11 -3.98
N GLY A 123 -0.37 -9.42 -4.05
CA GLY A 123 -1.39 -10.45 -3.85
C GLY A 123 -2.38 -10.65 -5.02
N SER A 124 -2.26 -9.95 -6.15
CA SER A 124 -3.18 -10.11 -7.29
C SER A 124 -2.96 -11.37 -8.16
N GLY A 125 -1.84 -12.09 -7.97
CA GLY A 125 -1.51 -13.31 -8.73
C GLY A 125 -0.43 -13.16 -9.81
N LYS A 126 0.45 -12.15 -9.69
CA LYS A 126 1.61 -11.97 -10.58
C LYS A 126 2.55 -13.19 -10.56
N SER A 127 3.12 -13.49 -9.39
CA SER A 127 4.06 -14.60 -9.20
C SER A 127 3.40 -15.97 -9.44
N TYR A 128 2.10 -16.12 -9.13
CA TYR A 128 1.33 -17.32 -9.49
C TYR A 128 1.27 -17.56 -11.01
N SER A 129 1.12 -16.51 -11.80
CA SER A 129 1.09 -16.63 -13.26
C SER A 129 2.49 -16.88 -13.83
N MET A 130 3.51 -16.26 -13.27
CA MET A 130 4.90 -16.40 -13.71
C MET A 130 5.51 -17.74 -13.31
N ILE A 131 5.61 -18.00 -12.00
CA ILE A 131 6.29 -19.17 -11.41
C ILE A 131 5.28 -20.25 -11.03
N GLY A 132 4.16 -19.88 -10.42
CA GLY A 132 3.18 -20.84 -9.89
C GLY A 132 3.59 -21.46 -8.55
N TYR A 133 2.68 -22.22 -7.94
CA TYR A 133 2.88 -22.81 -6.61
C TYR A 133 2.51 -24.30 -6.62
N GLY A 134 3.29 -25.11 -5.90
CA GLY A 134 3.05 -26.55 -5.76
C GLY A 134 2.89 -27.23 -7.13
N ALA A 135 1.79 -27.96 -7.32
CA ALA A 135 1.47 -28.61 -8.59
C ALA A 135 1.06 -27.62 -9.70
N ASN A 136 0.64 -26.40 -9.35
CA ASN A 136 0.16 -25.39 -10.29
C ASN A 136 1.32 -24.56 -10.87
N LYS A 137 2.23 -25.21 -11.60
CA LYS A 137 3.37 -24.56 -12.28
C LYS A 137 2.90 -23.45 -13.22
N GLY A 138 3.55 -22.29 -13.16
CA GLY A 138 3.28 -21.12 -14.00
C GLY A 138 3.93 -21.19 -15.38
N ILE A 139 4.01 -20.04 -16.06
CA ILE A 139 4.55 -19.96 -17.42
C ILE A 139 6.05 -20.28 -17.47
N VAL A 140 6.85 -19.77 -16.53
CA VAL A 140 8.31 -19.92 -16.54
C VAL A 140 8.72 -21.39 -16.44
N PRO A 141 8.27 -22.18 -15.45
CA PRO A 141 8.70 -23.56 -15.33
C PRO A 141 8.26 -24.41 -16.54
N VAL A 142 7.03 -24.24 -17.00
CA VAL A 142 6.49 -25.00 -18.14
C VAL A 142 7.21 -24.63 -19.45
N ALA A 143 7.53 -23.35 -19.67
CA ALA A 143 8.31 -22.94 -20.85
C ALA A 143 9.70 -23.57 -20.88
N CYS A 144 10.39 -23.60 -19.73
CA CYS A 144 11.70 -24.22 -19.61
C CYS A 144 11.64 -25.74 -19.84
N GLU A 145 10.63 -26.41 -19.29
CA GLU A 145 10.41 -27.86 -19.47
C GLU A 145 10.16 -28.20 -20.94
N GLU A 146 9.28 -27.45 -21.61
CA GLU A 146 8.98 -27.61 -23.04
C GLU A 146 10.18 -27.28 -23.94
N LEU A 147 10.98 -26.25 -23.59
CA LEU A 147 12.21 -25.91 -24.31
C LEU A 147 13.17 -27.09 -24.31
N PHE A 148 13.48 -27.64 -23.14
CA PHE A 148 14.42 -28.75 -23.02
C PHE A 148 13.89 -30.03 -23.63
N ARG A 149 12.58 -30.31 -23.51
CA ARG A 149 11.97 -31.43 -24.21
C ARG A 149 12.19 -31.34 -25.72
N ALA A 150 11.94 -30.16 -26.31
CA ALA A 150 12.15 -29.93 -27.74
C ALA A 150 13.64 -29.97 -28.15
N ILE A 151 14.56 -29.54 -27.27
CA ILE A 151 16.01 -29.71 -27.46
C ILE A 151 16.39 -31.19 -27.47
N ASP A 152 15.91 -31.96 -26.51
CA ASP A 152 16.22 -33.38 -26.36
C ASP A 152 15.67 -34.21 -27.54
N GLU A 153 14.49 -33.85 -28.05
CA GLU A 153 13.90 -34.45 -29.26
C GLU A 153 14.74 -34.17 -30.52
N LYS A 154 15.34 -32.98 -30.63
CA LYS A 154 16.15 -32.58 -31.80
C LYS A 154 17.61 -33.00 -31.69
N ARG A 155 18.14 -33.22 -30.49
CA ARG A 155 19.56 -33.54 -30.24
C ARG A 155 20.07 -34.73 -31.07
N PRO A 156 19.33 -35.84 -31.24
CA PRO A 156 19.79 -36.97 -32.06
C PRO A 156 19.94 -36.66 -33.55
N SER A 157 19.28 -35.60 -34.04
CA SER A 157 19.30 -35.19 -35.45
C SER A 157 20.34 -34.10 -35.77
N LEU A 158 21.09 -33.63 -34.77
CA LEU A 158 22.12 -32.61 -34.95
C LEU A 158 23.29 -33.14 -35.79
N GLN A 159 23.72 -32.34 -36.75
CA GLN A 159 24.93 -32.62 -37.52
C GLN A 159 26.18 -32.15 -36.77
N ALA A 160 27.36 -32.58 -37.24
CA ALA A 160 28.63 -32.12 -36.68
C ALA A 160 28.77 -30.59 -36.83
N GLY A 161 28.92 -29.89 -35.70
CA GLY A 161 28.98 -28.41 -35.65
C GLY A 161 27.64 -27.72 -35.35
N GLU A 162 26.56 -28.47 -35.18
CA GLU A 162 25.28 -27.93 -34.70
C GLU A 162 25.15 -28.12 -33.18
N GLU A 163 24.71 -27.08 -32.48
CA GLU A 163 24.53 -27.14 -31.03
C GLU A 163 23.47 -26.17 -30.52
N PHE A 164 22.92 -26.53 -29.35
CA PHE A 164 21.99 -25.70 -28.60
C PHE A 164 22.63 -25.29 -27.28
N GLN A 165 22.73 -23.99 -27.03
CA GLN A 165 23.26 -23.45 -25.79
C GLN A 165 22.14 -22.70 -25.06
N VAL A 166 21.93 -23.05 -23.79
CA VAL A 166 20.96 -22.38 -22.92
C VAL A 166 21.69 -21.81 -21.71
N SER A 167 21.40 -20.56 -21.37
CA SER A 167 21.90 -19.91 -20.16
C SER A 167 20.79 -19.19 -19.41
N LEU A 168 20.98 -19.05 -18.10
CA LEU A 168 20.08 -18.37 -17.19
C LEU A 168 20.80 -17.20 -16.49
N SER A 169 20.12 -16.08 -16.33
CA SER A 169 20.47 -15.05 -15.34
C SER A 169 19.24 -14.67 -14.53
N MET A 170 19.44 -14.29 -13.27
CA MET A 170 18.36 -13.88 -12.37
C MET A 170 18.77 -12.59 -11.64
N THR A 171 18.00 -11.53 -11.82
CA THR A 171 18.33 -10.19 -11.34
C THR A 171 17.20 -9.62 -10.53
N GLU A 172 17.53 -8.97 -9.42
CA GLU A 172 16.61 -8.20 -8.60
C GLU A 172 16.90 -6.70 -8.77
N ILE A 173 15.86 -5.89 -8.87
CA ILE A 173 15.94 -4.43 -8.84
C ILE A 173 15.15 -3.97 -7.62
N TYR A 174 15.85 -3.41 -6.64
CA TYR A 174 15.26 -2.85 -5.43
C TYR A 174 15.91 -1.49 -5.16
N ASN A 175 15.08 -0.46 -4.93
CA ASN A 175 15.55 0.90 -4.66
C ASN A 175 16.57 1.42 -5.71
N GLU A 176 16.28 1.18 -7.00
CA GLU A 176 17.16 1.49 -8.14
C GLU A 176 18.57 0.85 -8.09
N GLN A 177 18.80 -0.10 -7.19
CA GLN A 177 20.00 -0.93 -7.12
C GLN A 177 19.75 -2.29 -7.79
N VAL A 178 20.73 -2.75 -8.56
CA VAL A 178 20.66 -4.04 -9.23
C VAL A 178 21.43 -5.08 -8.43
N ARG A 179 20.81 -6.23 -8.16
CA ARG A 179 21.46 -7.37 -7.51
C ARG A 179 21.39 -8.60 -8.40
N ASP A 180 22.49 -9.34 -8.45
CA ASP A 180 22.53 -10.66 -9.04
C ASP A 180 22.08 -11.69 -8.00
N LEU A 181 21.00 -12.41 -8.30
CA LEU A 181 20.42 -13.40 -7.39
C LEU A 181 21.11 -14.77 -7.50
N LEU A 182 21.94 -15.00 -8.52
CA LEU A 182 22.67 -16.27 -8.69
C LEU A 182 23.98 -16.32 -7.88
N VAL A 183 24.31 -15.26 -7.15
CA VAL A 183 25.50 -15.18 -6.29
C VAL A 183 25.11 -14.82 -4.86
N THR A 184 25.79 -15.42 -3.88
CA THR A 184 25.52 -15.21 -2.46
C THR A 184 26.16 -13.93 -1.91
N LYS A 185 27.23 -13.45 -2.54
CA LYS A 185 27.90 -12.20 -2.17
C LYS A 185 27.34 -11.04 -2.98
N SER A 186 26.53 -10.21 -2.33
CA SER A 186 26.06 -8.96 -2.93
C SER A 186 27.18 -7.93 -3.01
N THR A 187 27.29 -7.24 -4.14
CA THR A 187 28.14 -6.06 -4.29
C THR A 187 27.51 -4.87 -3.55
N VAL A 188 28.29 -4.20 -2.69
CA VAL A 188 27.86 -2.96 -2.02
C VAL A 188 27.51 -1.92 -3.08
N GLY A 189 26.30 -1.34 -3.01
CA GLY A 189 25.81 -0.39 -3.99
C GLY A 189 25.41 -0.99 -5.35
N GLY A 190 25.19 -2.30 -5.43
CA GLY A 190 24.61 -2.96 -6.61
C GLY A 190 25.50 -3.04 -7.86
N LEU A 191 25.03 -3.80 -8.85
CA LEU A 191 25.64 -3.91 -10.17
C LEU A 191 25.30 -2.70 -11.05
N LYS A 192 26.26 -2.28 -11.89
CA LYS A 192 26.11 -1.10 -12.74
C LYS A 192 25.36 -1.44 -14.02
N VAL A 193 24.39 -0.60 -14.39
CA VAL A 193 23.73 -0.66 -15.71
C VAL A 193 24.49 0.20 -16.71
N ARG A 194 24.94 -0.41 -17.82
CA ARG A 194 25.62 0.26 -18.93
C ARG A 194 24.80 0.18 -20.21
N GLN A 195 25.15 1.00 -21.21
CA GLN A 195 24.50 1.01 -22.52
C GLN A 195 25.48 0.59 -23.61
N HIS A 196 25.08 -0.35 -24.46
CA HIS A 196 25.81 -0.76 -25.65
C HIS A 196 25.05 -0.33 -26.92
N PRO A 197 25.69 0.22 -27.96
CA PRO A 197 25.01 0.74 -29.15
C PRO A 197 24.09 -0.27 -29.84
N LYS A 198 24.48 -1.55 -29.89
CA LYS A 198 23.69 -2.61 -30.54
C LYS A 198 22.80 -3.42 -29.59
N LYS A 199 23.17 -3.54 -28.30
CA LYS A 199 22.48 -4.43 -27.35
C LYS A 199 21.47 -3.67 -26.47
N GLY A 200 21.54 -2.33 -26.44
CA GLY A 200 20.76 -1.52 -25.51
C GLY A 200 21.40 -1.52 -24.11
N PHE A 201 20.58 -1.33 -23.09
CA PHE A 201 21.04 -1.38 -21.71
C PHE A 201 21.29 -2.82 -21.24
N TYR A 202 22.35 -3.01 -20.46
CA TYR A 202 22.71 -4.30 -19.87
C TYR A 202 23.35 -4.09 -18.49
N VAL A 203 23.32 -5.14 -17.68
CA VAL A 203 23.95 -5.16 -16.36
C VAL A 203 25.40 -5.64 -16.51
N GLU A 204 26.35 -4.81 -16.10
CA GLU A 204 27.77 -5.17 -16.09
C GLU A 204 28.03 -6.22 -14.98
N GLN A 205 28.88 -7.22 -15.29
CA GLN A 205 29.26 -8.30 -14.37
C GLN A 205 28.10 -9.19 -13.87
N LEU A 206 26.95 -9.18 -14.55
CA LEU A 206 25.87 -10.12 -14.24
C LEU A 206 26.30 -11.56 -14.57
N THR A 207 26.04 -12.49 -13.64
CA THR A 207 26.30 -13.91 -13.84
C THR A 207 25.35 -14.48 -14.89
N ILE A 208 25.91 -15.16 -15.89
CA ILE A 208 25.19 -15.89 -16.92
C ILE A 208 25.55 -17.37 -16.75
N ALA A 209 24.66 -18.14 -16.11
CA ALA A 209 24.88 -19.53 -15.76
C ALA A 209 24.46 -20.47 -16.91
N PRO A 210 25.37 -21.28 -17.48
CA PRO A 210 25.00 -22.33 -18.43
C PRO A 210 24.11 -23.38 -17.78
N VAL A 211 23.12 -23.88 -18.54
CA VAL A 211 22.20 -24.92 -18.09
C VAL A 211 21.98 -25.96 -19.19
N SER A 212 21.87 -27.22 -18.80
CA SER A 212 21.72 -28.36 -19.73
C SER A 212 20.41 -29.14 -19.56
N SER A 213 19.60 -28.79 -18.55
CA SER A 213 18.28 -29.39 -18.35
C SER A 213 17.35 -28.46 -17.56
N TYR A 214 16.05 -28.75 -17.60
CA TYR A 214 15.05 -28.06 -16.80
C TYR A 214 15.35 -28.14 -15.29
N ALA A 215 15.80 -29.29 -14.80
CA ALA A 215 16.16 -29.47 -13.38
C ALA A 215 17.26 -28.50 -12.93
N GLN A 216 18.20 -28.14 -13.81
CA GLN A 216 19.23 -27.14 -13.50
C GLN A 216 18.68 -25.70 -13.49
N ILE A 217 17.70 -25.39 -14.34
CA ILE A 217 17.01 -24.09 -14.26
C ILE A 217 16.25 -23.98 -12.96
N GLU A 218 15.45 -24.99 -12.60
CA GLU A 218 14.67 -25.03 -11.37
C GLU A 218 15.58 -24.88 -10.13
N ALA A 219 16.70 -25.60 -10.13
CA ALA A 219 17.77 -25.45 -9.15
C ALA A 219 18.25 -24.01 -8.98
N LYS A 220 18.63 -23.34 -10.08
CA LYS A 220 19.15 -21.96 -10.03
C LYS A 220 18.08 -20.93 -9.67
N ILE A 221 16.82 -21.13 -10.10
CA ILE A 221 15.69 -20.28 -9.68
C ILE A 221 15.43 -20.42 -8.18
N ALA A 222 15.51 -21.65 -7.65
CA ALA A 222 15.38 -21.89 -6.21
C ALA A 222 16.51 -21.22 -5.42
N ASP A 223 17.76 -21.33 -5.88
CA ASP A 223 18.91 -20.63 -5.28
C ASP A 223 18.70 -19.11 -5.28
N GLY A 224 18.25 -18.55 -6.41
CA GLY A 224 17.95 -17.12 -6.51
C GLY A 224 16.80 -16.67 -5.61
N SER A 225 15.77 -17.50 -5.46
CA SER A 225 14.65 -17.25 -4.54
C SER A 225 15.08 -17.35 -3.07
N HIS A 226 15.99 -18.27 -2.74
CA HIS A 226 16.61 -18.37 -1.41
C HIS A 226 17.44 -17.12 -1.11
N ASN A 227 18.33 -16.71 -2.01
CA ASN A 227 19.16 -15.50 -1.86
C ASN A 227 18.29 -14.23 -1.71
N ARG A 228 17.20 -14.14 -2.48
CA ARG A 228 16.19 -13.08 -2.35
C ARG A 228 15.54 -13.08 -0.98
N THR A 229 15.15 -14.25 -0.46
CA THR A 229 14.54 -14.38 0.88
C THR A 229 15.51 -13.95 1.97
N VAL A 230 16.75 -14.43 1.92
CA VAL A 230 17.81 -14.07 2.89
C VAL A 230 18.05 -12.57 2.88
N ALA A 231 18.10 -11.95 1.71
CA ALA A 231 18.25 -10.51 1.58
C ALA A 231 17.05 -9.74 2.16
N ALA A 232 15.83 -10.20 1.87
CA ALA A 232 14.60 -9.61 2.42
C ALA A 232 14.58 -9.65 3.95
N THR A 233 15.00 -10.77 4.55
CA THR A 233 15.07 -10.92 6.01
C THR A 233 16.20 -10.12 6.66
N ASN A 234 17.35 -9.97 5.99
CA ASN A 234 18.52 -9.30 6.58
C ASN A 234 18.49 -7.78 6.41
N MET A 235 17.92 -7.27 5.32
CA MET A 235 17.92 -5.84 4.96
C MET A 235 16.54 -5.19 5.11
N ASN A 236 15.57 -5.92 5.68
CA ASN A 236 14.16 -5.53 5.77
C ASN A 236 13.53 -5.15 4.41
N ALA A 237 14.10 -5.60 3.29
CA ALA A 237 13.60 -5.32 1.95
C ALA A 237 12.37 -6.19 1.67
N THR A 238 11.21 -5.58 1.46
CA THR A 238 9.98 -6.33 1.14
C THR A 238 9.97 -6.76 -0.33
N SER A 239 9.67 -8.04 -0.59
CA SER A 239 9.58 -8.61 -1.93
C SER A 239 8.51 -7.95 -2.81
N SER A 240 7.46 -7.39 -2.20
CA SER A 240 6.41 -6.63 -2.87
C SER A 240 6.91 -5.37 -3.58
N ARG A 241 8.08 -4.83 -3.20
CA ARG A 241 8.67 -3.60 -3.76
C ARG A 241 9.88 -3.84 -4.67
N ALA A 242 10.30 -5.10 -4.84
CA ALA A 242 11.41 -5.47 -5.70
C ALA A 242 10.92 -6.10 -7.01
N HIS A 243 11.58 -5.75 -8.12
CA HIS A 243 11.32 -6.37 -9.43
C HIS A 243 12.29 -7.53 -9.64
N THR A 244 11.79 -8.68 -10.09
CA THR A 244 12.62 -9.83 -10.43
C THR A 244 12.60 -10.07 -11.94
N ILE A 245 13.77 -10.20 -12.55
CA ILE A 245 13.95 -10.50 -13.96
C ILE A 245 14.71 -11.82 -14.08
N VAL A 246 14.05 -12.84 -14.63
CA VAL A 246 14.67 -14.10 -15.04
C VAL A 246 14.87 -14.04 -16.55
N ALA A 247 16.11 -14.12 -17.03
CA ALA A 247 16.42 -14.11 -18.46
C ALA A 247 16.98 -15.47 -18.88
N ILE A 248 16.36 -16.06 -19.90
CA ILE A 248 16.83 -17.30 -20.52
C ILE A 248 17.39 -16.95 -21.89
N SER A 249 18.70 -17.11 -22.05
CA SER A 249 19.39 -16.94 -23.31
C SER A 249 19.44 -18.29 -24.04
N PHE A 250 18.93 -18.32 -25.26
CA PHE A 250 18.93 -19.50 -26.11
C PHE A 250 19.65 -19.20 -27.43
N VAL A 251 20.75 -19.93 -27.66
CA VAL A 251 21.58 -19.85 -28.85
C VAL A 251 21.46 -21.16 -29.62
N GLN A 252 21.19 -21.05 -30.92
CA GLN A 252 21.11 -22.16 -31.85
C GLN A 252 22.21 -21.99 -32.88
N LYS A 253 23.17 -22.91 -32.88
CA LYS A 253 24.16 -23.02 -33.93
C LYS A 253 23.74 -24.14 -34.87
N SER A 254 23.69 -23.82 -36.16
CA SER A 254 23.28 -24.76 -37.22
C SER A 254 24.18 -24.56 -38.44
N GLN A 255 24.24 -25.54 -39.33
CA GLN A 255 24.89 -25.35 -40.63
C GLN A 255 23.85 -24.97 -41.69
N GLY A 256 23.98 -23.77 -42.24
CA GLY A 256 23.18 -23.25 -43.35
C GLY A 256 23.47 -23.94 -44.69
N ALA A 257 22.61 -23.70 -45.67
CA ALA A 257 22.73 -24.25 -47.02
C ALA A 257 24.09 -23.85 -47.66
N GLY A 258 24.96 -24.83 -47.88
CA GLY A 258 26.31 -24.62 -48.42
C GLY A 258 27.45 -24.66 -47.40
N GLY A 259 27.22 -25.24 -46.20
CA GLY A 259 28.27 -25.55 -45.23
C GLY A 259 28.73 -24.36 -44.37
N GLN A 260 27.89 -23.34 -44.21
CA GLN A 260 28.21 -22.14 -43.42
C GLN A 260 27.56 -22.19 -42.05
N ASN A 261 28.25 -21.78 -41.01
CA ASN A 261 27.67 -21.69 -39.67
C ASN A 261 26.62 -20.56 -39.64
N MET A 262 25.44 -20.87 -39.12
CA MET A 262 24.34 -19.94 -38.86
C MET A 262 24.03 -19.97 -37.38
N THR A 263 24.25 -18.84 -36.71
CA THR A 263 23.94 -18.65 -35.29
C THR A 263 22.70 -17.78 -35.11
N LYS A 264 21.67 -18.33 -34.47
CA LYS A 264 20.48 -17.58 -34.01
C LYS A 264 20.49 -17.44 -32.51
N THR A 265 20.19 -16.24 -32.03
CA THR A 265 20.12 -15.94 -30.60
C THR A 265 18.74 -15.41 -30.23
N SER A 266 18.22 -15.84 -29.09
CA SER A 266 17.01 -15.27 -28.50
C SER A 266 17.19 -15.13 -27.00
N VAL A 267 16.60 -14.08 -26.44
CA VAL A 267 16.51 -13.90 -24.98
C VAL A 267 15.03 -13.84 -24.60
N MET A 268 14.63 -14.71 -23.69
CA MET A 268 13.30 -14.69 -23.07
C MET A 268 13.43 -14.01 -21.70
N ASN A 269 12.94 -12.78 -21.60
CA ASN A 269 12.88 -12.03 -20.34
C ASN A 269 11.55 -12.29 -19.66
N LEU A 270 11.58 -12.87 -18.47
CA LEU A 270 10.42 -13.23 -17.66
C LEU A 270 10.47 -12.35 -16.41
N VAL A 271 9.56 -11.40 -16.32
CA VAL A 271 9.63 -10.30 -15.35
C VAL A 271 8.45 -10.34 -14.39
N ASP A 272 8.75 -10.44 -13.11
CA ASP A 272 7.78 -10.25 -12.03
C ASP A 272 8.00 -8.85 -11.43
N LEU A 273 7.06 -7.94 -11.72
CA LEU A 273 7.17 -6.56 -11.25
C LEU A 273 6.73 -6.45 -9.79
N ALA A 274 7.20 -5.41 -9.12
CA ALA A 274 6.68 -4.97 -7.82
C ALA A 274 5.16 -4.70 -7.87
N GLY A 275 4.53 -4.66 -6.71
CA GLY A 275 3.13 -4.27 -6.53
C GLY A 275 2.83 -2.91 -7.16
N SER A 276 1.76 -2.82 -7.93
CA SER A 276 1.34 -1.59 -8.61
C SER A 276 0.58 -0.60 -7.73
N GLU A 277 0.28 -0.99 -6.49
CA GLU A 277 -0.47 -0.18 -5.55
C GLU A 277 0.15 1.20 -5.38
N ARG A 278 -0.70 2.22 -5.47
CA ARG A 278 -0.22 3.59 -5.27
C ARG A 278 -0.04 3.81 -3.78
N ALA A 279 1.11 4.36 -3.41
CA ALA A 279 1.14 5.20 -2.23
C ALA A 279 0.20 6.37 -2.53
N GLU A 280 -0.98 6.40 -1.89
CA GLU A 280 -1.84 7.57 -2.02
C GLU A 280 -1.02 8.80 -1.66
N SER A 281 -1.14 9.83 -2.49
CA SER A 281 -0.38 11.06 -2.33
C SER A 281 -0.76 11.65 -0.98
N THR A 282 0.07 11.38 0.02
CA THR A 282 0.07 12.08 1.29
C THR A 282 -0.04 13.56 0.92
N GLY A 283 -0.98 14.31 1.49
CA GLY A 283 -1.23 15.73 1.15
C GLY A 283 -0.04 16.68 1.39
N ALA A 284 1.19 16.15 1.46
CA ALA A 284 2.45 16.84 1.51
C ALA A 284 2.71 17.62 0.21
N THR A 285 2.56 18.94 0.28
CA THR A 285 2.99 19.87 -0.78
C THR A 285 4.52 20.01 -0.78
N GLY A 286 5.14 20.02 -1.96
CA GLY A 286 6.56 20.39 -2.15
C GLY A 286 7.54 19.21 -2.28
N ASP A 287 8.80 19.40 -1.88
CA ASP A 287 9.90 18.41 -2.00
C ASP A 287 9.63 17.10 -1.22
N ARG A 288 8.70 17.11 -0.27
CA ARG A 288 8.18 15.92 0.44
C ARG A 288 7.39 14.96 -0.45
N LEU A 289 6.79 15.46 -1.53
CA LEU A 289 6.13 14.64 -2.54
C LEU A 289 7.16 13.89 -3.42
N LYS A 290 8.41 14.40 -3.51
CA LYS A 290 9.52 13.70 -4.17
C LYS A 290 10.06 12.53 -3.34
N GLU A 291 9.93 12.55 -2.00
CA GLU A 291 10.34 11.44 -1.12
C GLU A 291 9.49 10.18 -1.35
N GLY A 292 8.16 10.29 -1.38
CA GLY A 292 7.27 9.15 -1.70
C GLY A 292 7.41 8.66 -3.15
N SER A 293 7.92 9.52 -4.04
CA SER A 293 8.18 9.19 -5.45
C SER A 293 9.39 8.28 -5.68
N ALA A 294 10.32 8.15 -4.72
CA ALA A 294 11.54 7.38 -4.92
C ALA A 294 11.29 5.86 -4.94
N ILE A 295 10.40 5.37 -4.08
CA ILE A 295 10.12 3.93 -3.94
C ILE A 295 9.37 3.39 -5.16
N ASN A 296 8.42 4.17 -5.68
CA ASN A 296 7.67 3.86 -6.89
C ASN A 296 8.28 4.48 -8.16
N LEU A 297 9.54 4.93 -8.12
CA LEU A 297 10.19 5.58 -9.26
C LEU A 297 10.18 4.66 -10.48
N SER A 298 10.57 3.40 -10.30
CA SER A 298 10.59 2.37 -11.36
C SER A 298 9.22 2.17 -12.02
N LEU A 299 8.16 1.95 -11.24
CA LEU A 299 6.80 1.73 -11.75
C LEU A 299 6.15 3.01 -12.31
N SER A 300 6.38 4.16 -11.69
CA SER A 300 5.89 5.45 -12.18
C SER A 300 6.54 5.81 -13.51
N THR A 301 7.86 5.60 -13.62
CA THR A 301 8.60 5.80 -14.86
C THR A 301 8.17 4.81 -15.94
N LEU A 302 7.89 3.56 -15.58
CA LEU A 302 7.32 2.57 -16.49
C LEU A 302 5.95 3.03 -17.03
N GLY A 303 5.07 3.55 -16.17
CA GLY A 303 3.80 4.14 -16.57
C GLY A 303 3.95 5.34 -17.51
N ASN A 304 4.95 6.20 -17.26
CA ASN A 304 5.28 7.33 -18.12
C ASN A 304 5.81 6.86 -19.49
N CYS A 305 6.67 5.84 -19.52
CA CYS A 305 7.16 5.24 -20.76
C CYS A 305 6.02 4.66 -21.59
N ILE A 306 5.12 3.90 -20.97
CA ILE A 306 3.96 3.29 -21.64
C ILE A 306 3.03 4.37 -22.20
N LYS A 307 2.74 5.42 -21.42
CA LYS A 307 1.95 6.57 -21.89
C LYS A 307 2.60 7.23 -23.11
N ALA A 308 3.89 7.55 -23.03
CA ALA A 308 4.61 8.18 -24.13
C ALA A 308 4.65 7.30 -25.40
N LEU A 309 4.84 5.99 -25.24
CA LEU A 309 4.83 5.04 -26.36
C LEU A 309 3.44 4.88 -26.99
N ALA A 310 2.38 4.87 -26.18
CA ALA A 310 1.01 4.86 -26.67
C ALA A 310 0.68 6.15 -27.45
N ASP A 311 1.12 7.30 -26.96
CA ASP A 311 0.94 8.60 -27.64
C ASP A 311 1.72 8.66 -28.97
N GLN A 312 2.95 8.13 -29.01
CA GLN A 312 3.73 7.98 -30.25
C GLN A 312 3.02 7.10 -31.28
N SER A 313 2.42 5.98 -30.82
CA SER A 313 1.68 5.05 -31.68
C SER A 313 0.43 5.68 -32.30
N SER A 314 -0.12 6.70 -31.63
CA SER A 314 -1.32 7.46 -32.01
C SER A 314 -1.02 8.69 -32.90
N GLY A 315 0.24 8.88 -33.31
CA GLY A 315 0.65 9.91 -34.27
C GLY A 315 1.49 11.05 -33.69
N ASN A 316 1.76 11.08 -32.38
CA ASN A 316 2.60 12.11 -31.76
C ASN A 316 4.07 11.67 -31.66
N SER A 317 4.77 11.62 -32.80
CA SER A 317 6.15 11.12 -32.89
C SER A 317 7.22 12.00 -32.21
N LYS A 318 6.86 13.21 -31.74
CA LYS A 318 7.79 14.15 -31.08
C LYS A 318 7.96 13.90 -29.57
N VAL A 319 7.19 13.00 -28.97
CA VAL A 319 7.27 12.71 -27.54
C VAL A 319 8.55 11.91 -27.25
N MET A 320 9.42 12.41 -26.38
CA MET A 320 10.59 11.66 -25.91
C MET A 320 10.16 10.65 -24.84
N VAL A 321 10.57 9.38 -25.00
CA VAL A 321 10.24 8.32 -24.03
C VAL A 321 11.30 8.28 -22.91
N PRO A 322 10.92 8.40 -21.62
CA PRO A 322 11.84 8.55 -20.50
C PRO A 322 12.46 7.23 -20.02
N PHE A 323 13.01 6.40 -20.93
CA PHE A 323 13.60 5.10 -20.55
C PHE A 323 14.77 5.22 -19.57
N ARG A 324 15.44 6.38 -19.52
CA ARG A 324 16.63 6.61 -18.70
C ARG A 324 16.34 6.99 -17.25
N ASP A 325 15.09 7.28 -16.92
CA ASP A 325 14.74 7.87 -15.62
C ASP A 325 14.66 6.81 -14.50
N SER A 326 14.63 5.51 -14.85
CA SER A 326 14.77 4.40 -13.91
C SER A 326 15.59 3.24 -14.46
N VAL A 327 16.14 2.42 -13.58
CA VAL A 327 16.87 1.18 -13.91
C VAL A 327 15.95 0.17 -14.58
N LEU A 328 14.73 0.00 -14.09
CA LEU A 328 13.75 -0.91 -14.66
C LEU A 328 13.46 -0.55 -16.13
N THR A 329 13.18 0.72 -16.42
CA THR A 329 12.87 1.17 -17.78
C THR A 329 14.07 1.13 -18.71
N LYS A 330 15.30 1.28 -18.19
CA LYS A 330 16.52 1.04 -18.99
C LYS A 330 16.56 -0.40 -19.47
N LEU A 331 16.39 -1.36 -18.55
CA LEU A 331 16.47 -2.80 -18.87
C LEU A 331 15.28 -3.28 -19.73
N LEU A 332 14.09 -2.69 -19.55
CA LEU A 332 12.89 -3.00 -20.33
C LEU A 332 12.75 -2.19 -21.64
N GLN A 333 13.73 -1.36 -21.98
CA GLN A 333 13.67 -0.53 -23.20
C GLN A 333 13.39 -1.37 -24.46
N ASN A 334 14.11 -2.48 -24.62
CA ASN A 334 13.94 -3.38 -25.75
C ASN A 334 12.58 -4.12 -25.72
N ALA A 335 12.06 -4.40 -24.52
CA ALA A 335 10.76 -5.04 -24.34
C ALA A 335 9.61 -4.12 -24.76
N LEU A 336 9.65 -2.83 -24.43
CA LEU A 336 8.51 -1.95 -24.63
C LEU A 336 8.51 -1.25 -25.98
N GLY A 337 9.66 -0.80 -26.49
CA GLY A 337 9.70 0.00 -27.73
C GLY A 337 10.73 -0.49 -28.76
N GLY A 338 11.37 -1.64 -28.51
CA GLY A 338 12.53 -2.09 -29.27
C GLY A 338 12.34 -3.46 -29.91
N ASN A 339 13.46 -4.20 -29.95
CA ASN A 339 13.56 -5.52 -30.54
C ASN A 339 13.13 -6.61 -29.55
N SER A 340 11.82 -6.78 -29.39
CA SER A 340 11.22 -7.87 -28.61
C SER A 340 9.76 -8.12 -29.00
N LYS A 341 9.34 -9.38 -28.96
CA LYS A 341 7.93 -9.78 -28.95
C LYS A 341 7.45 -9.76 -27.50
N THR A 342 6.52 -8.87 -27.19
CA THR A 342 6.22 -8.56 -25.79
C THR A 342 4.79 -8.92 -25.41
N VAL A 343 4.65 -9.55 -24.25
CA VAL A 343 3.41 -9.97 -23.62
C VAL A 343 3.32 -9.35 -22.23
N MET A 344 2.18 -8.76 -21.90
CA MET A 344 1.87 -8.26 -20.57
C MET A 344 0.74 -9.11 -19.97
N ILE A 345 0.90 -9.54 -18.72
CA ILE A 345 -0.16 -10.14 -17.90
C ILE A 345 -0.55 -9.14 -16.81
N ALA A 346 -1.78 -8.63 -16.87
CA ALA A 346 -2.36 -7.82 -15.80
C ALA A 346 -3.14 -8.73 -14.83
N ALA A 347 -2.60 -8.89 -13.62
CA ALA A 347 -3.19 -9.69 -12.55
C ALA A 347 -4.17 -8.85 -11.71
N LEU A 348 -5.37 -9.37 -11.45
CA LEU A 348 -6.48 -8.64 -10.86
C LEU A 348 -6.99 -9.31 -9.57
N SER A 349 -7.30 -8.50 -8.55
CA SER A 349 -8.12 -8.95 -7.42
C SER A 349 -9.61 -8.88 -7.80
N PRO A 350 -10.43 -9.87 -7.40
CA PRO A 350 -11.88 -9.84 -7.59
C PRO A 350 -12.64 -8.97 -6.58
N ALA A 351 -12.01 -8.51 -5.50
CA ALA A 351 -12.68 -7.92 -4.34
C ALA A 351 -12.95 -6.41 -4.47
N ASP A 352 -14.10 -5.98 -3.97
CA ASP A 352 -14.57 -4.60 -3.92
C ASP A 352 -13.61 -3.62 -3.24
N ILE A 353 -12.96 -4.01 -2.13
CA ILE A 353 -11.93 -3.20 -1.46
C ILE A 353 -10.77 -2.81 -2.39
N ASN A 354 -10.51 -3.62 -3.41
CA ASN A 354 -9.40 -3.43 -4.35
C ASN A 354 -9.86 -2.78 -5.66
N PHE A 355 -11.06 -2.17 -5.69
CA PHE A 355 -11.65 -1.59 -6.90
C PHE A 355 -10.72 -0.59 -7.60
N ASP A 356 -10.19 0.41 -6.86
CA ASP A 356 -9.37 1.47 -7.46
C ASP A 356 -8.07 0.94 -8.05
N GLU A 357 -7.43 -0.01 -7.37
CA GLU A 357 -6.20 -0.65 -7.84
C GLU A 357 -6.44 -1.57 -9.03
N THR A 358 -7.54 -2.32 -9.01
CA THR A 358 -7.96 -3.18 -10.13
C THR A 358 -8.30 -2.34 -11.36
N LEU A 359 -9.00 -1.22 -11.16
CA LEU A 359 -9.31 -0.26 -12.22
C LEU A 359 -8.06 0.44 -12.78
N SER A 360 -7.11 0.82 -11.91
CA SER A 360 -5.81 1.38 -12.30
C SER A 360 -5.03 0.38 -13.16
N THR A 361 -5.00 -0.90 -12.75
CA THR A 361 -4.36 -2.00 -13.48
C THR A 361 -4.98 -2.21 -14.87
N LEU A 362 -6.32 -2.24 -14.96
CA LEU A 362 -7.03 -2.35 -16.24
C LEU A 362 -6.73 -1.18 -17.19
N ARG A 363 -6.70 0.06 -16.68
CA ARG A 363 -6.34 1.25 -17.47
C ARG A 363 -4.88 1.25 -17.92
N PHE A 364 -3.99 0.68 -17.13
CA PHE A 364 -2.59 0.51 -17.50
C PHE A 364 -2.44 -0.52 -18.63
N ALA A 365 -3.09 -1.67 -18.49
CA ALA A 365 -3.12 -2.73 -19.49
C ALA A 365 -3.70 -2.26 -20.84
N ASP A 366 -4.77 -1.46 -20.80
CA ASP A 366 -5.42 -0.90 -22.00
C ASP A 366 -4.47 0.01 -22.78
N ARG A 367 -3.68 0.84 -22.08
CA ARG A 367 -2.65 1.68 -22.71
C ARG A 367 -1.49 0.87 -23.27
N ALA A 368 -1.04 -0.18 -22.56
CA ALA A 368 0.07 -1.01 -23.00
C ALA A 368 -0.22 -1.71 -24.34
N LYS A 369 -1.48 -2.07 -24.61
CA LYS A 369 -1.93 -2.68 -25.87
C LYS A 369 -1.67 -1.82 -27.12
N ALA A 370 -1.63 -0.49 -26.98
CA ALA A 370 -1.38 0.43 -28.09
C ALA A 370 0.10 0.48 -28.51
N ILE A 371 1.01 -0.04 -27.68
CA ILE A 371 2.44 0.03 -27.92
C ILE A 371 2.83 -0.90 -29.07
N LYS A 372 3.65 -0.37 -29.99
CA LYS A 372 4.20 -1.10 -31.13
C LYS A 372 5.67 -1.43 -30.92
N THR A 373 6.04 -2.70 -31.03
CA THR A 373 7.43 -3.16 -31.01
C THR A 373 7.92 -3.51 -32.42
N LYS A 374 9.24 -3.53 -32.59
CA LYS A 374 9.92 -3.87 -33.86
C LYS A 374 10.85 -5.04 -33.63
N ALA A 375 10.27 -6.23 -33.49
CA ALA A 375 11.03 -7.46 -33.28
C ALA A 375 11.69 -7.95 -34.58
N VAL A 376 12.98 -8.29 -34.51
CA VAL A 376 13.77 -8.87 -35.59
C VAL A 376 14.39 -10.19 -35.16
N VAL A 377 14.66 -11.07 -36.11
CA VAL A 377 15.41 -12.31 -35.85
C VAL A 377 16.86 -11.93 -35.59
N ASN A 378 17.42 -12.35 -34.45
CA ASN A 378 18.81 -12.05 -34.12
C ASN A 378 19.73 -13.13 -34.69
N GLU A 379 20.39 -12.79 -35.80
CA GLU A 379 21.44 -13.58 -36.43
C GLU A 379 22.80 -12.93 -36.18
N SER A 380 23.87 -13.72 -36.16
CA SER A 380 25.24 -13.19 -36.13
C SER A 380 25.44 -12.19 -37.28
N PRO A 381 26.00 -10.98 -37.02
CA PRO A 381 26.23 -9.98 -38.06
C PRO A 381 27.09 -10.49 -39.21
N THR A 382 28.06 -11.35 -38.90
CA THR A 382 28.95 -12.00 -39.86
C THR A 382 28.15 -12.97 -40.74
N ASP A 383 27.35 -13.84 -40.13
CA ASP A 383 26.54 -14.84 -40.84
C ASP A 383 25.46 -14.17 -41.71
N LYS A 384 24.86 -13.08 -41.20
CA LYS A 384 23.90 -12.26 -41.93
C LYS A 384 24.54 -11.60 -43.15
N LEU A 385 25.70 -10.96 -42.98
CA LEU A 385 26.43 -10.32 -44.08
C LEU A 385 26.83 -11.35 -45.14
N ILE A 386 27.32 -12.51 -44.73
CA ILE A 386 27.69 -13.60 -45.63
C ILE A 386 26.47 -14.09 -46.45
N ARG A 387 25.31 -14.24 -45.81
CA ARG A 387 24.07 -14.62 -46.50
C ARG A 387 23.61 -13.56 -47.50
N GLU A 388 23.56 -12.29 -47.08
CA GLU A 388 23.17 -11.17 -47.94
C GLU A 388 24.11 -11.06 -49.16
N LEU A 389 25.43 -11.14 -48.96
CA LEU A 389 26.42 -11.10 -50.04
C LEU A 389 26.27 -12.28 -51.02
N ARG A 390 25.92 -13.49 -50.54
CA ARG A 390 25.70 -14.66 -51.41
C ARG A 390 24.38 -14.59 -52.17
N GLU A 391 23.32 -14.09 -51.54
CA GLU A 391 22.03 -13.83 -52.20
C GLU A 391 22.21 -12.75 -53.28
N GLU A 392 22.94 -11.68 -52.99
CA GLU A 392 23.30 -10.63 -53.96
C GLU A 392 24.17 -11.19 -55.09
N ASN A 393 25.21 -11.98 -54.79
CA ASN A 393 26.04 -12.65 -55.82
C ASN A 393 25.23 -13.60 -56.69
N SER A 394 24.31 -14.37 -56.10
CA SER A 394 23.44 -15.28 -56.86
C SER A 394 22.46 -14.50 -57.73
N ARG A 395 21.93 -13.37 -57.24
CA ARG A 395 21.06 -12.45 -57.97
C ARG A 395 21.80 -11.76 -59.12
N LEU A 396 23.01 -11.26 -58.87
CA LEU A 396 23.88 -10.64 -59.87
C LEU A 396 24.31 -11.65 -60.94
N MET A 397 24.67 -12.87 -60.54
CA MET A 397 24.94 -13.98 -61.47
C MET A 397 23.71 -14.34 -62.29
N ALA A 398 22.51 -14.36 -61.69
CA ALA A 398 21.28 -14.58 -62.43
C ALA A 398 20.95 -13.42 -63.38
N MET A 399 21.23 -12.17 -63.02
CA MET A 399 21.08 -10.99 -63.88
C MET A 399 22.10 -10.98 -65.03
N LEU A 400 23.35 -11.39 -64.79
CA LEU A 400 24.37 -11.57 -65.83
C LEU A 400 23.98 -12.70 -66.79
N LYS A 401 23.41 -13.78 -66.27
CA LYS A 401 22.93 -14.92 -67.06
C LYS A 401 21.64 -14.62 -67.83
N ALA A 402 20.78 -13.74 -67.30
CA ALA A 402 19.57 -13.26 -67.95
C ALA A 402 19.82 -12.08 -68.92
N GLY A 403 20.92 -11.33 -68.74
CA GLY A 403 21.33 -10.21 -69.60
C GLY A 403 22.31 -10.59 -70.72
N GLY A 404 22.83 -11.81 -70.73
CA GLY A 404 23.81 -12.29 -71.72
C GLY A 404 23.25 -12.72 -73.08
N GLY A 405 22.25 -12.01 -73.60
CA GLY A 405 21.56 -12.34 -74.85
C GLY A 405 21.38 -11.14 -75.79
N GLY A 406 22.49 -10.51 -76.19
CA GLY A 406 22.47 -9.46 -77.22
C GLY A 406 23.85 -8.87 -77.44
N GLY A 407 24.52 -9.28 -78.52
CA GLY A 407 25.85 -8.81 -78.88
C GLY A 407 25.89 -7.33 -79.27
N GLY A 408 27.04 -6.70 -79.05
CA GLY A 408 27.35 -5.33 -79.48
C GLY A 408 28.65 -4.83 -78.89
N ASP A 409 29.70 -4.90 -79.70
CA ASP A 409 31.04 -4.32 -79.53
C ASP A 409 30.97 -2.80 -79.21
N ILE A 410 31.50 -2.36 -78.06
CA ILE A 410 32.03 -1.00 -77.83
C ILE A 410 33.24 -1.08 -76.89
N THR A 411 34.33 -0.52 -77.39
CA THR A 411 35.67 -0.36 -76.80
C THR A 411 35.76 0.68 -75.67
N ASP A 412 36.71 0.40 -74.77
CA ASP A 412 37.63 1.33 -74.07
C ASP A 412 37.12 2.22 -72.91
N GLY A 413 37.88 2.19 -71.80
CA GLY A 413 37.91 3.25 -70.79
C GLY A 413 37.58 2.86 -69.35
N GLY A 414 38.59 2.51 -68.54
CA GLY A 414 38.60 2.73 -67.08
C GLY A 414 38.82 1.47 -66.25
N GLY A 415 40.06 1.29 -65.78
CA GLY A 415 40.45 0.17 -64.94
C GLY A 415 39.79 0.16 -63.56
N ASP A 416 39.39 -1.05 -63.15
CA ASP A 416 39.30 -1.45 -61.76
C ASP A 416 39.86 -2.89 -61.70
N THR A 417 40.91 -3.05 -60.92
CA THR A 417 41.93 -4.08 -61.02
C THR A 417 41.48 -5.41 -60.42
N GLY A 418 41.77 -6.54 -61.08
CA GLY A 418 41.64 -7.88 -60.49
C GLY A 418 42.51 -8.10 -59.23
N GLU A 419 43.44 -7.19 -58.96
CA GLU A 419 44.24 -7.13 -57.72
C GLU A 419 43.39 -6.69 -56.51
N ASP A 420 42.42 -5.78 -56.68
CA ASP A 420 41.54 -5.31 -55.59
C ASP A 420 40.53 -6.40 -55.16
N GLN A 421 40.10 -7.24 -56.11
CA GLN A 421 39.28 -8.42 -55.81
C GLN A 421 40.08 -9.49 -55.05
N ALA A 422 41.33 -9.75 -55.43
CA ALA A 422 42.19 -10.71 -54.75
C ALA A 422 42.54 -10.26 -53.31
N GLU A 423 42.85 -8.98 -53.11
CA GLU A 423 43.12 -8.41 -51.77
C GLU A 423 41.87 -8.44 -50.87
N SER A 424 40.68 -8.19 -51.44
CA SER A 424 39.41 -8.28 -50.74
C SER A 424 39.05 -9.73 -50.36
N GLU A 425 39.29 -10.70 -51.26
CA GLU A 425 39.12 -12.13 -50.98
C GLU A 425 40.09 -12.65 -49.91
N GLU A 426 41.35 -12.18 -49.91
CA GLU A 426 42.35 -12.54 -48.92
C GLU A 426 42.01 -11.97 -47.53
N ARG A 427 41.63 -10.69 -47.44
CA ARG A 427 41.08 -10.09 -46.20
C ARG A 427 39.84 -10.83 -45.70
N MET A 428 38.97 -11.28 -46.61
CA MET A 428 37.79 -12.05 -46.25
C MET A 428 38.16 -13.44 -45.70
N ARG A 429 39.14 -14.13 -46.29
CA ARG A 429 39.64 -15.42 -45.78
C ARG A 429 40.33 -15.28 -44.44
N GLU A 430 41.16 -14.25 -44.24
CA GLU A 430 41.79 -13.97 -42.94
C GLU A 430 40.75 -13.66 -41.86
N LEU A 431 39.75 -12.84 -42.17
CA LEU A 431 38.64 -12.55 -41.26
C LEU A 431 37.84 -13.81 -40.92
N MET A 432 37.57 -14.67 -41.91
CA MET A 432 36.88 -15.95 -41.70
C MET A 432 37.70 -16.90 -40.82
N LYS A 433 39.01 -16.99 -41.04
CA LYS A 433 39.91 -17.80 -40.21
C LYS A 433 39.97 -17.30 -38.77
N LYS A 434 40.11 -15.97 -38.58
CA LYS A 434 40.10 -15.37 -37.25
C LYS A 434 38.77 -15.58 -36.53
N ASN A 435 37.65 -15.39 -37.23
CA ASN A 435 36.31 -15.67 -36.68
C ASN A 435 36.14 -17.14 -36.32
N GLN A 436 36.70 -18.07 -37.12
CA GLN A 436 36.67 -19.51 -36.85
C GLN A 436 37.47 -19.86 -35.58
N GLU A 437 38.69 -19.33 -35.43
CA GLU A 437 39.53 -19.51 -34.24
C GLU A 437 38.86 -18.93 -32.98
N GLU A 438 38.25 -17.74 -33.08
CA GLU A 438 37.47 -17.14 -31.98
C GLU A 438 36.24 -17.99 -31.62
N MET A 439 35.57 -18.58 -32.61
CA MET A 439 34.41 -19.45 -32.41
C MET A 439 34.79 -20.76 -31.71
N GLU A 440 35.89 -21.41 -32.11
CA GLU A 440 36.41 -22.64 -31.48
C GLU A 440 36.92 -22.39 -30.05
N ALA A 441 37.53 -21.23 -29.80
CA ALA A 441 37.89 -20.83 -28.44
C ALA A 441 36.65 -20.62 -27.57
N MET A 442 35.60 -19.99 -28.11
CA MET A 442 34.33 -19.79 -27.42
C MET A 442 33.62 -21.12 -27.12
N GLU A 443 33.67 -22.09 -28.04
CA GLU A 443 33.09 -23.43 -27.84
C GLU A 443 33.79 -24.21 -26.74
N ARG A 444 35.13 -24.20 -26.70
CA ARG A 444 35.88 -24.85 -25.62
C ARG A 444 35.56 -24.21 -24.26
N ALA A 445 35.54 -22.89 -24.20
CA ALA A 445 35.20 -22.17 -22.97
C ALA A 445 33.75 -22.44 -22.53
N TRP A 446 32.83 -22.59 -23.47
CA TRP A 446 31.44 -22.96 -23.18
C TRP A 446 31.35 -24.38 -22.62
N ALA A 447 32.01 -25.35 -23.25
CA ALA A 447 32.02 -26.75 -22.81
C ALA A 447 32.58 -26.90 -21.39
N GLU A 448 33.67 -26.20 -21.08
CA GLU A 448 34.26 -26.17 -19.73
C GLU A 448 33.29 -25.61 -18.70
N LYS A 449 32.68 -24.44 -18.98
CA LYS A 449 31.69 -23.84 -18.08
C LYS A 449 30.44 -24.70 -17.90
N LEU A 450 29.99 -25.37 -18.96
CA LEU A 450 28.84 -26.26 -18.91
C LEU A 450 29.13 -27.50 -18.05
N ALA A 451 30.32 -28.09 -18.19
CA ALA A 451 30.75 -29.22 -17.37
C ALA A 451 30.84 -28.83 -15.87
N GLN A 452 31.39 -27.65 -15.58
CA GLN A 452 31.41 -27.10 -14.22
C GLN A 452 29.98 -26.92 -13.67
N ALA A 453 29.10 -26.26 -14.45
CA ALA A 453 27.72 -26.04 -14.05
C ALA A 453 26.93 -27.36 -13.84
N GLN A 454 27.23 -28.40 -14.64
CA GLN A 454 26.66 -29.74 -14.46
C GLN A 454 27.10 -30.39 -13.16
N ALA A 455 28.39 -30.32 -12.83
CA ALA A 455 28.92 -30.86 -11.58
C ALA A 455 28.29 -30.17 -10.36
N GLU A 456 28.28 -28.83 -10.36
CA GLU A 456 27.65 -28.02 -9.30
C GLU A 456 26.16 -28.34 -9.16
N ALA A 457 25.41 -28.41 -10.27
CA ALA A 457 23.98 -28.68 -10.19
C ALA A 457 23.69 -30.10 -9.68
N GLN A 458 24.52 -31.07 -10.02
CA GLN A 458 24.35 -32.44 -9.55
C GLN A 458 24.58 -32.55 -8.04
N GLU A 459 25.58 -31.86 -7.51
CA GLU A 459 25.80 -31.71 -6.07
C GLU A 459 24.59 -31.07 -5.39
N GLN A 460 24.13 -29.92 -5.88
CA GLN A 460 22.97 -29.21 -5.32
C GLN A 460 21.66 -30.03 -5.35
N ILE A 461 21.44 -30.82 -6.41
CA ILE A 461 20.27 -31.71 -6.50
C ILE A 461 20.34 -32.79 -5.40
N GLN A 462 21.54 -33.34 -5.14
CA GLN A 462 21.72 -34.31 -4.05
C GLN A 462 21.52 -33.67 -2.68
N GLU A 463 22.04 -32.46 -2.46
CA GLU A 463 21.83 -31.70 -1.23
C GLU A 463 20.35 -31.44 -0.97
N ARG A 464 19.59 -30.97 -1.97
CA ARG A 464 18.14 -30.75 -1.84
C ARG A 464 17.36 -32.04 -1.56
N LYS A 465 17.75 -33.16 -2.19
CA LYS A 465 17.14 -34.47 -1.88
C LYS A 465 17.42 -34.87 -0.44
N ALA A 466 18.66 -34.70 0.04
CA ALA A 466 19.03 -34.96 1.41
C ALA A 466 18.27 -34.05 2.39
N GLU A 467 18.15 -32.75 2.09
CA GLU A 467 17.36 -31.80 2.87
C GLU A 467 15.88 -32.20 2.94
N SER A 468 15.28 -32.59 1.80
CA SER A 468 13.89 -33.06 1.75
C SER A 468 13.67 -34.33 2.58
N GLU A 469 14.64 -35.25 2.63
CA GLU A 469 14.57 -36.42 3.51
C GLU A 469 14.77 -36.05 4.98
N ARG A 470 15.62 -35.05 5.29
CA ARG A 470 15.76 -34.52 6.65
C ARG A 470 14.47 -33.85 7.13
N LYS A 471 13.78 -33.07 6.29
CA LYS A 471 12.48 -32.43 6.63
C LYS A 471 11.44 -33.43 7.14
N LYS A 472 11.45 -34.66 6.62
CA LYS A 472 10.52 -35.73 7.03
C LYS A 472 10.79 -36.27 8.43
N ASN A 473 12.02 -36.14 8.94
CA ASN A 473 12.48 -36.88 10.13
C ASN A 473 13.02 -35.99 11.25
N VAL A 474 13.45 -34.77 10.94
CA VAL A 474 14.11 -33.87 11.89
C VAL A 474 13.22 -32.64 12.16
N PRO A 475 12.98 -32.28 13.43
CA PRO A 475 12.31 -31.03 13.77
C PRO A 475 13.05 -29.82 13.20
N HIS A 476 12.31 -28.87 12.61
CA HIS A 476 12.92 -27.72 11.96
C HIS A 476 12.02 -26.49 12.00
N LEU A 477 12.65 -25.32 11.88
CA LEU A 477 11.99 -24.04 11.64
C LEU A 477 12.07 -23.72 10.16
N TRP A 478 11.01 -23.17 9.58
CA TRP A 478 11.02 -22.64 8.22
C TRP A 478 10.45 -21.22 8.19
N ASN A 479 11.00 -20.32 7.37
CA ASN A 479 10.61 -18.91 7.39
C ASN A 479 9.21 -18.70 6.80
N LEU A 480 8.42 -17.82 7.40
CA LEU A 480 7.10 -17.43 6.90
C LEU A 480 7.15 -15.99 6.41
N ASN A 481 6.73 -15.76 5.18
CA ASN A 481 6.83 -14.47 4.50
C ASN A 481 5.48 -14.03 3.91
N GLU A 482 5.28 -12.72 3.78
CA GLU A 482 4.10 -12.14 3.12
C GLU A 482 3.94 -12.64 1.67
N ASP A 483 5.06 -12.79 0.94
CA ASP A 483 5.07 -13.48 -0.35
C ASP A 483 5.21 -14.99 -0.12
N ALA A 484 4.14 -15.72 -0.44
CA ALA A 484 4.11 -17.18 -0.34
C ALA A 484 5.23 -17.86 -1.14
N ALA A 485 5.74 -17.24 -2.21
CA ALA A 485 6.87 -17.76 -3.00
C ALA A 485 8.20 -17.79 -2.22
N LEU A 486 8.31 -16.98 -1.16
CA LEU A 486 9.50 -16.85 -0.34
C LEU A 486 9.37 -17.58 1.01
N SER A 487 8.20 -18.12 1.30
CA SER A 487 7.97 -18.94 2.51
C SER A 487 8.60 -20.32 2.33
N GLY A 488 9.21 -20.84 3.40
CA GLY A 488 9.84 -22.16 3.40
C GLY A 488 11.20 -22.24 2.68
N MET A 489 11.72 -21.11 2.20
CA MET A 489 13.00 -21.04 1.50
C MET A 489 14.21 -21.12 2.44
N ILE A 490 14.05 -20.70 3.69
CA ILE A 490 15.04 -20.82 4.76
C ILE A 490 14.56 -21.87 5.73
N VAL A 491 15.38 -22.89 5.97
CA VAL A 491 15.06 -24.01 6.85
C VAL A 491 16.20 -24.22 7.83
N GLN A 492 15.86 -24.31 9.11
CA GLN A 492 16.82 -24.61 10.17
C GLN A 492 16.44 -25.83 10.96
N PHE A 493 17.31 -26.84 10.90
CA PHE A 493 17.13 -28.11 11.59
C PHE A 493 17.60 -28.03 13.03
N VAL A 494 16.81 -28.58 13.94
CA VAL A 494 17.16 -28.71 15.36
C VAL A 494 17.39 -30.19 15.65
N ASP A 495 18.63 -30.64 15.47
CA ASP A 495 18.99 -32.06 15.59
C ASP A 495 18.83 -32.57 17.05
N PRO A 496 18.49 -33.86 17.26
CA PRO A 496 18.38 -34.43 18.61
C PRO A 496 19.66 -34.27 19.44
N GLY A 497 19.53 -33.77 20.67
CA GLY A 497 20.66 -33.46 21.55
C GLY A 497 21.35 -32.13 21.24
N ALA A 498 20.92 -31.40 20.22
CA ALA A 498 21.49 -30.10 19.88
C ALA A 498 21.05 -29.02 20.87
N VAL A 499 21.98 -28.12 21.15
CA VAL A 499 21.75 -26.84 21.82
C VAL A 499 22.29 -25.78 20.87
N GLN A 500 21.39 -25.13 20.12
CA GLN A 500 21.74 -24.15 19.09
C GLN A 500 21.43 -22.75 19.61
N THR A 501 22.36 -21.82 19.46
CA THR A 501 22.14 -20.40 19.73
C THR A 501 21.57 -19.72 18.49
N VAL A 502 20.53 -18.90 18.67
CA VAL A 502 19.95 -18.03 17.65
C VAL A 502 20.41 -16.60 17.91
N GLY A 503 20.84 -15.85 16.90
CA GLY A 503 21.29 -14.45 17.04
C GLY A 503 22.29 -14.04 15.96
N ARG A 504 22.86 -12.83 16.04
CA ARG A 504 23.84 -12.34 15.04
C ARG A 504 25.10 -13.20 14.96
N ASP A 505 25.52 -13.72 16.11
CA ASP A 505 26.73 -14.55 16.27
C ASP A 505 26.37 -16.00 16.67
N GLY A 506 25.11 -16.40 16.44
CA GLY A 506 24.60 -17.73 16.78
C GLY A 506 24.91 -18.80 15.72
N ASP A 507 24.57 -20.05 16.05
CA ASP A 507 24.53 -21.16 15.09
C ASP A 507 23.45 -20.91 14.03
N PHE A 508 22.29 -20.42 14.48
CA PHE A 508 21.27 -19.86 13.62
C PHE A 508 21.44 -18.35 13.52
N GLN A 509 22.16 -17.92 12.49
CA GLN A 509 22.46 -16.51 12.26
C GLN A 509 21.25 -15.74 11.74
N LEU A 510 20.81 -14.76 12.53
CA LEU A 510 19.78 -13.80 12.16
C LEU A 510 20.38 -12.39 12.22
N LYS A 511 20.02 -11.51 11.27
CA LYS A 511 20.43 -10.10 11.24
C LYS A 511 19.24 -9.18 11.11
N GLY A 512 19.39 -7.95 11.56
CA GLY A 512 18.34 -6.93 11.47
C GLY A 512 17.92 -6.42 12.84
N VAL A 513 16.93 -5.55 12.81
CA VAL A 513 16.48 -4.76 13.95
C VAL A 513 16.02 -5.65 15.11
N ASN A 514 16.45 -5.33 16.33
CA ASN A 514 16.20 -6.06 17.58
C ASN A 514 16.77 -7.48 17.65
N ILE A 515 17.71 -7.86 16.78
CA ILE A 515 18.41 -9.14 16.89
C ILE A 515 19.71 -8.96 17.68
N GLN A 516 19.82 -9.68 18.79
CA GLN A 516 20.98 -9.64 19.67
C GLN A 516 22.09 -10.57 19.16
N ALA A 517 23.32 -10.39 19.63
CA ALA A 517 24.45 -11.29 19.34
C ALA A 517 24.09 -12.76 19.65
N ARG A 518 23.53 -12.98 20.84
CA ARG A 518 22.89 -14.22 21.27
C ARG A 518 21.49 -13.86 21.74
N HIS A 519 20.50 -14.18 20.92
CA HIS A 519 19.12 -13.76 21.09
C HIS A 519 18.26 -14.84 21.75
N ALA A 520 18.42 -16.09 21.35
CA ALA A 520 17.71 -17.21 21.97
C ALA A 520 18.54 -18.50 21.91
N VAL A 521 18.08 -19.53 22.61
CA VAL A 521 18.60 -20.89 22.54
C VAL A 521 17.47 -21.82 22.13
N LEU A 522 17.73 -22.66 21.12
CA LEU A 522 16.90 -23.81 20.77
C LEU A 522 17.54 -25.06 21.35
N LYS A 523 16.78 -25.87 22.08
CA LYS A 523 17.23 -27.16 22.61
C LYS A 523 16.34 -28.26 22.11
N ASN A 524 16.91 -29.38 21.68
CA ASN A 524 16.15 -30.59 21.37
C ASN A 524 16.56 -31.72 22.33
N VAL A 525 15.70 -32.03 23.28
CA VAL A 525 15.91 -33.10 24.26
C VAL A 525 14.90 -34.21 23.98
N ASN A 526 15.38 -35.40 23.58
CA ASN A 526 14.55 -36.57 23.28
C ASN A 526 13.43 -36.30 22.26
N GLY A 527 13.68 -35.43 21.27
CA GLY A 527 12.70 -35.04 20.26
C GLY A 527 11.83 -33.86 20.66
N SER A 528 11.82 -33.45 21.94
CA SER A 528 11.09 -32.26 22.39
C SER A 528 11.95 -31.01 22.20
N VAL A 529 11.47 -30.07 21.38
CA VAL A 529 12.17 -28.81 21.12
C VAL A 529 11.65 -27.70 22.02
N THR A 530 12.55 -26.95 22.65
CA THR A 530 12.24 -25.76 23.45
C THR A 530 12.99 -24.55 22.90
N VAL A 531 12.40 -23.36 23.09
CA VAL A 531 13.03 -22.06 22.84
C VAL A 531 13.17 -21.31 24.16
N THR A 532 14.34 -20.72 24.39
CA THR A 532 14.63 -19.88 25.57
C THR A 532 15.23 -18.55 25.14
N PRO A 533 14.59 -17.40 25.40
CA PRO A 533 15.20 -16.08 25.17
C PRO A 533 16.42 -15.85 26.05
N ILE A 534 17.39 -15.07 25.56
CA ILE A 534 18.59 -14.64 26.31
C ILE A 534 18.47 -13.14 26.61
N ASP A 535 18.89 -12.69 27.80
CA ASP A 535 19.02 -11.27 28.16
C ASP A 535 17.81 -10.38 27.80
N LEU A 536 16.59 -10.88 28.08
CA LEU A 536 15.32 -10.22 27.76
C LEU A 536 15.15 -9.91 26.26
N ALA A 537 15.75 -10.73 25.40
CA ALA A 537 15.50 -10.72 23.96
C ALA A 537 14.01 -10.94 23.68
N LYS A 538 13.49 -10.20 22.70
CA LYS A 538 12.10 -10.30 22.26
C LYS A 538 11.91 -11.55 21.41
N VAL A 539 11.28 -12.57 22.00
CA VAL A 539 10.86 -13.77 21.30
C VAL A 539 9.37 -13.94 21.53
N PHE A 540 8.62 -14.21 20.47
CA PHE A 540 7.19 -14.48 20.56
C PHE A 540 6.88 -15.88 20.04
N VAL A 541 5.98 -16.58 20.70
CA VAL A 541 5.42 -17.86 20.24
C VAL A 541 3.92 -17.69 20.12
N ASN A 542 3.37 -17.88 18.92
CA ASN A 542 1.94 -17.71 18.61
C ASN A 542 1.43 -16.32 19.03
N GLY A 543 2.22 -15.30 18.71
CA GLY A 543 1.96 -13.90 19.08
C GLY A 543 2.31 -13.53 20.52
N GLN A 544 2.50 -14.48 21.45
CA GLN A 544 2.74 -14.17 22.87
C GLN A 544 4.23 -14.03 23.17
N GLU A 545 4.63 -12.95 23.85
CA GLU A 545 6.02 -12.76 24.28
C GLU A 545 6.39 -13.82 25.33
N VAL A 546 7.46 -14.56 25.07
CA VAL A 546 7.99 -15.56 25.99
C VAL A 546 9.23 -15.02 26.69
N ASN A 547 9.35 -15.26 27.99
CA ASN A 547 10.47 -14.82 28.83
C ASN A 547 11.18 -15.98 29.55
N GLN A 548 10.69 -17.20 29.36
CA GLN A 548 11.17 -18.43 29.97
C GLN A 548 11.23 -19.53 28.92
N GLU A 549 11.84 -20.66 29.29
CA GLU A 549 11.88 -21.84 28.42
C GLU A 549 10.47 -22.31 28.05
N THR A 550 10.19 -22.33 26.74
CA THR A 550 8.88 -22.64 26.18
C THR A 550 9.01 -23.79 25.19
N GLN A 551 8.19 -24.83 25.36
CA GLN A 551 8.16 -25.98 24.45
C GLN A 551 7.41 -25.62 23.17
N LEU A 552 8.01 -25.95 22.02
CA LEU A 552 7.41 -25.74 20.71
C LEU A 552 6.65 -26.99 20.23
N ARG A 553 5.53 -26.75 19.56
CA ARG A 553 4.66 -27.76 18.94
C ARG A 553 4.54 -27.53 17.45
N HIS A 554 4.15 -28.58 16.72
CA HIS A 554 3.93 -28.47 15.28
C HIS A 554 2.98 -27.30 14.95
N HIS A 555 3.40 -26.49 13.98
CA HIS A 555 2.78 -25.25 13.53
C HIS A 555 2.83 -24.06 14.50
N ASP A 556 3.65 -24.10 15.55
CA ASP A 556 3.92 -22.89 16.34
C ASP A 556 4.65 -21.84 15.49
N ARG A 557 4.18 -20.59 15.56
CA ARG A 557 4.80 -19.42 14.92
C ARG A 557 5.78 -18.81 15.91
N VAL A 558 7.05 -18.79 15.57
CA VAL A 558 8.13 -18.23 16.40
C VAL A 558 8.67 -16.96 15.74
N LEU A 559 8.52 -15.82 16.41
CA LEU A 559 9.06 -14.54 15.98
C LEU A 559 10.29 -14.20 16.82
N PHE A 560 11.44 -14.01 16.17
CA PHE A 560 12.65 -13.47 16.79
C PHE A 560 12.78 -11.97 16.48
N GLY A 561 13.02 -11.14 17.51
CA GLY A 561 13.11 -9.70 17.33
C GLY A 561 11.80 -9.07 16.85
N THR A 562 11.82 -8.51 15.63
CA THR A 562 10.66 -7.80 15.03
C THR A 562 10.17 -8.42 13.72
N ASN A 563 11.06 -8.98 12.90
CA ASN A 563 10.75 -9.38 11.52
C ASN A 563 11.08 -10.84 11.18
N HIS A 564 11.70 -11.58 12.10
CA HIS A 564 12.16 -12.95 11.84
C HIS A 564 11.10 -13.98 12.24
N LEU A 565 10.09 -14.12 11.38
CA LEU A 565 8.97 -15.03 11.60
C LEU A 565 9.24 -16.40 10.99
N TYR A 566 9.14 -17.44 11.83
CA TYR A 566 9.34 -18.83 11.47
C TYR A 566 8.18 -19.68 11.94
N VAL A 567 7.97 -20.82 11.29
CA VAL A 567 7.01 -21.84 11.69
C VAL A 567 7.77 -23.10 12.07
N PHE A 568 7.42 -23.66 13.23
CA PHE A 568 8.04 -24.88 13.72
C PHE A 568 7.33 -26.11 13.18
N HIS A 569 8.08 -26.98 12.50
CA HIS A 569 7.62 -28.29 12.05
C HIS A 569 8.18 -29.39 12.94
N HIS A 570 7.29 -30.11 13.62
CA HIS A 570 7.63 -31.33 14.36
C HIS A 570 7.09 -32.59 13.64
N PRO A 571 7.95 -33.44 13.05
CA PRO A 571 7.50 -34.58 12.22
C PRO A 571 6.62 -35.61 12.94
N VAL A 572 6.96 -35.94 14.19
CA VAL A 572 6.17 -36.90 14.99
C VAL A 572 4.78 -36.35 15.31
N ASP A 573 4.67 -35.07 15.67
CA ASP A 573 3.39 -34.45 15.98
C ASP A 573 2.55 -34.28 14.71
N TYR A 574 3.15 -33.88 13.60
CA TYR A 574 2.50 -33.88 12.28
C TYR A 574 1.88 -35.24 11.95
N ALA A 575 2.67 -36.33 12.07
CA ALA A 575 2.18 -37.67 11.79
C ALA A 575 1.05 -38.10 12.73
N LYS A 576 1.03 -37.63 13.98
CA LYS A 576 -0.09 -37.87 14.91
C LYS A 576 -1.35 -37.09 14.50
N GLN A 577 -1.21 -35.81 14.12
CA GLN A 577 -2.31 -34.95 13.69
C GLN A 577 -2.97 -35.44 12.41
N VAL A 578 -2.16 -35.85 11.42
CA VAL A 578 -2.66 -36.49 10.19
C VAL A 578 -3.46 -37.75 10.51
N LYS A 579 -2.96 -38.61 11.41
CA LYS A 579 -3.67 -39.83 11.83
C LYS A 579 -4.96 -39.56 12.59
N SER A 580 -5.06 -38.45 13.32
CA SER A 580 -6.28 -38.05 14.03
C SER A 580 -7.28 -37.29 13.14
N GLY A 581 -6.94 -37.04 11.87
CA GLY A 581 -7.78 -36.28 10.95
C GLY A 581 -7.90 -34.80 11.30
N GLN A 582 -6.94 -34.26 12.06
CA GLN A 582 -6.87 -32.81 12.29
C GLN A 582 -6.42 -32.10 11.03
N ASP A 583 -6.85 -30.84 10.86
CA ASP A 583 -6.33 -29.99 9.81
C ASP A 583 -4.85 -29.71 10.08
N VAL A 584 -4.03 -29.98 9.07
CA VAL A 584 -2.57 -29.80 9.06
C VAL A 584 -2.15 -28.86 7.94
N SER A 585 -3.07 -28.00 7.50
CA SER A 585 -2.76 -26.87 6.64
C SER A 585 -1.65 -26.01 7.28
N PRO A 586 -0.62 -25.63 6.52
CA PRO A 586 0.44 -24.79 7.05
C PRO A 586 -0.11 -23.40 7.39
N PRO A 587 0.30 -22.79 8.51
CA PRO A 587 -0.16 -21.45 8.86
C PRO A 587 0.33 -20.42 7.84
N THR A 588 -0.53 -19.44 7.57
CA THR A 588 -0.26 -18.33 6.66
C THR A 588 0.37 -17.15 7.38
N PHE A 589 1.07 -16.29 6.64
CA PHE A 589 1.64 -15.05 7.20
C PHE A 589 0.57 -14.17 7.83
N GLU A 590 -0.61 -14.09 7.21
CA GLU A 590 -1.71 -13.23 7.64
C GLU A 590 -2.34 -13.71 8.95
N GLU A 591 -2.49 -15.03 9.13
CA GLU A 591 -2.91 -15.63 10.40
C GLU A 591 -1.90 -15.30 11.51
N ALA A 592 -0.60 -15.46 11.24
CA ALA A 592 0.44 -15.13 12.19
C ALA A 592 0.44 -13.65 12.60
N GLN A 593 0.22 -12.73 11.65
CA GLN A 593 0.10 -11.30 11.96
C GLN A 593 -1.13 -11.00 12.80
N SER A 594 -2.26 -11.65 12.51
CA SER A 594 -3.50 -11.48 13.26
C SER A 594 -3.32 -11.90 14.71
N GLU A 595 -2.65 -13.03 14.96
CA GLU A 595 -2.34 -13.51 16.31
C GLU A 595 -1.42 -12.57 17.09
N ILE A 596 -0.39 -12.01 16.43
CA ILE A 596 0.51 -11.00 17.02
C ILE A 596 -0.26 -9.74 17.41
N ALA A 597 -1.18 -9.29 16.55
CA ALA A 597 -2.02 -8.15 16.85
C ALA A 597 -2.97 -8.44 18.02
N GLU A 598 -3.64 -9.60 18.04
CA GLU A 598 -4.54 -10.00 19.12
C GLU A 598 -3.83 -10.10 20.47
N SER A 599 -2.66 -10.73 20.51
CA SER A 599 -1.87 -10.90 21.74
C SER A 599 -1.29 -9.58 22.28
N SER A 600 -1.01 -8.61 21.39
CA SER A 600 -0.45 -7.32 21.77
C SER A 600 -1.44 -6.41 22.51
N GLY A 601 -2.74 -6.71 22.45
CA GLY A 601 -3.79 -5.85 22.96
C GLY A 601 -4.08 -4.63 22.08
N VAL A 602 -3.43 -4.47 20.92
CA VAL A 602 -3.73 -3.38 19.95
C VAL A 602 -5.19 -3.43 19.50
N MET A 603 -5.77 -4.63 19.43
CA MET A 603 -7.18 -4.86 19.15
C MET A 603 -8.12 -4.22 20.18
N GLY A 604 -7.62 -3.94 21.39
CA GLY A 604 -8.34 -3.21 22.42
C GLY A 604 -8.69 -1.76 22.02
N LEU A 605 -7.97 -1.16 21.05
CA LEU A 605 -8.31 0.15 20.50
C LEU A 605 -9.71 0.19 19.88
N LEU A 606 -10.17 -0.93 19.33
CA LEU A 606 -11.47 -1.04 18.67
C LEU A 606 -12.64 -1.02 19.67
N GLY A 607 -12.40 -1.33 20.95
CA GLY A 607 -13.48 -1.45 21.95
C GLY A 607 -14.59 -2.40 21.48
N ASP A 608 -15.84 -1.94 21.49
CA ASP A 608 -16.99 -2.72 21.03
C ASP A 608 -16.97 -3.01 19.52
N LYS A 609 -16.25 -2.21 18.72
CA LYS A 609 -16.10 -2.42 17.27
C LYS A 609 -15.32 -3.70 16.94
N ALA A 610 -14.55 -4.24 17.88
CA ALA A 610 -13.84 -5.51 17.69
C ALA A 610 -14.78 -6.71 17.47
N LYS A 611 -16.05 -6.59 17.87
CA LYS A 611 -17.08 -7.64 17.73
C LYS A 611 -18.07 -7.35 16.61
N SER A 612 -17.90 -6.23 15.92
CA SER A 612 -18.78 -5.79 14.86
C SER A 612 -18.42 -6.49 13.56
N ASN A 613 -19.44 -6.97 12.83
CA ASN A 613 -19.29 -7.53 11.49
C ASN A 613 -19.54 -6.50 10.39
N SER A 614 -19.45 -5.20 10.71
CA SER A 614 -19.55 -4.16 9.68
C SER A 614 -18.30 -4.20 8.78
N ALA A 615 -18.47 -3.92 7.49
CA ALA A 615 -17.35 -3.89 6.54
C ALA A 615 -16.29 -2.85 6.95
N GLU A 616 -16.72 -1.69 7.47
CA GLU A 616 -15.82 -0.62 7.92
C GLU A 616 -14.96 -1.04 9.13
N ASP A 617 -15.53 -1.78 10.07
CA ASP A 617 -14.81 -2.26 11.25
C ASP A 617 -13.80 -3.35 10.89
N MET A 618 -14.13 -4.23 9.92
CA MET A 618 -13.18 -5.22 9.39
C MET A 618 -12.01 -4.59 8.63
N LEU A 619 -12.24 -3.46 7.95
CA LEU A 619 -11.16 -2.66 7.34
C LEU A 619 -10.27 -2.05 8.41
N LEU A 620 -10.86 -1.53 9.48
CA LEU A 620 -10.12 -0.95 10.60
C LEU A 620 -9.24 -2.00 11.31
N MET A 621 -9.80 -3.19 11.53
CA MET A 621 -9.05 -4.34 12.06
C MET A 621 -7.88 -4.73 11.15
N ASP A 622 -8.08 -4.74 9.83
CA ASP A 622 -6.99 -5.02 8.89
C ASP A 622 -5.84 -4.02 9.00
N ASP A 623 -6.20 -2.74 8.98
CA ASP A 623 -5.25 -1.65 9.03
C ASP A 623 -4.43 -1.76 10.33
N LEU A 624 -5.05 -2.12 11.46
CA LEU A 624 -4.34 -2.37 12.73
C LEU A 624 -3.40 -3.58 12.66
N VAL A 625 -3.88 -4.74 12.17
CA VAL A 625 -3.08 -5.97 12.08
C VAL A 625 -1.84 -5.76 11.21
N LYS A 626 -1.97 -5.02 10.10
CA LYS A 626 -0.85 -4.75 9.18
C LYS A 626 0.10 -3.68 9.69
N LEU A 627 -0.41 -2.63 10.33
CA LEU A 627 0.43 -1.51 10.79
C LEU A 627 1.14 -1.80 12.10
N TYR A 628 0.59 -2.64 12.97
CA TYR A 628 1.17 -2.89 14.28
C TYR A 628 2.61 -3.46 14.22
N PRO A 629 2.92 -4.48 13.41
CA PRO A 629 4.29 -4.97 13.24
C PRO A 629 5.22 -3.89 12.69
N GLN A 630 4.76 -3.13 11.69
CA GLN A 630 5.50 -2.02 11.10
C GLN A 630 5.82 -0.93 12.13
N LEU A 631 4.89 -0.64 13.03
CA LEU A 631 5.05 0.30 14.15
C LEU A 631 6.12 -0.18 15.14
N GLN A 632 6.12 -1.47 15.47
CA GLN A 632 7.13 -2.05 16.36
C GLN A 632 8.54 -1.95 15.76
N GLU A 633 8.66 -2.20 14.47
CA GLU A 633 9.92 -2.05 13.73
C GLU A 633 10.41 -0.60 13.71
N ALA A 634 9.54 0.37 13.39
CA ALA A 634 9.89 1.79 13.39
C ALA A 634 10.38 2.27 14.76
N ASN A 635 9.68 1.87 15.83
CA ASN A 635 10.10 2.16 17.20
C ASN A 635 11.45 1.52 17.55
N ALA A 636 11.72 0.31 17.04
CA ALA A 636 12.98 -0.37 17.28
C ALA A 636 14.16 0.29 16.54
N MET A 637 13.96 0.71 15.28
CA MET A 637 14.97 1.48 14.54
C MET A 637 15.26 2.81 15.24
N SER A 638 14.22 3.50 15.73
CA SER A 638 14.36 4.73 16.52
C SER A 638 15.18 4.50 17.80
N GLU A 639 14.94 3.39 18.51
CA GLU A 639 15.67 3.02 19.73
C GLU A 639 17.15 2.74 19.46
N GLU A 640 17.47 1.93 18.44
CA GLU A 640 18.86 1.54 18.13
C GLU A 640 19.70 2.69 17.56
N MET A 641 19.09 3.57 16.74
CA MET A 641 19.77 4.71 16.11
C MET A 641 19.72 6.00 16.95
N ASP A 642 19.19 5.93 18.18
CA ASP A 642 18.94 7.08 19.07
C ASP A 642 18.18 8.25 18.42
N ARG A 643 17.11 7.98 17.65
CA ARG A 643 16.36 9.01 16.91
C ARG A 643 15.43 9.84 17.78
N ARG A 644 15.11 9.39 19.00
CA ARG A 644 14.25 10.09 19.97
C ARG A 644 12.83 10.33 19.47
N VAL A 645 12.32 9.41 18.66
CA VAL A 645 10.95 9.47 18.11
C VAL A 645 10.19 8.22 18.54
N TRP A 646 8.92 8.38 18.91
CA TRP A 646 8.03 7.28 19.28
C TRP A 646 6.79 7.27 18.42
N PHE A 647 6.44 6.08 17.93
CA PHE A 647 5.28 5.82 17.09
C PHE A 647 4.19 5.09 17.87
N GLU A 648 2.94 5.53 17.74
CA GLU A 648 1.77 4.91 18.37
C GLU A 648 0.57 4.89 17.41
N LEU A 649 -0.18 3.78 17.37
CA LEU A 649 -1.42 3.70 16.58
C LEU A 649 -2.56 4.42 17.32
N VAL A 650 -3.29 5.25 16.59
CA VAL A 650 -4.46 5.98 17.09
C VAL A 650 -5.62 5.83 16.12
N LEU A 651 -6.84 5.74 16.64
CA LEU A 651 -8.06 5.73 15.83
C LEU A 651 -8.60 7.14 15.74
N VAL A 652 -8.86 7.61 14.51
CA VAL A 652 -9.37 8.95 14.25
C VAL A 652 -10.72 8.82 13.55
N SER A 653 -11.78 9.36 14.15
CA SER A 653 -13.12 9.39 13.54
C SER A 653 -13.15 10.33 12.33
N ALA A 654 -14.16 10.18 11.47
CA ALA A 654 -14.36 11.10 10.35
C ALA A 654 -14.53 12.55 10.85
N GLN A 655 -15.32 12.75 11.91
CA GLN A 655 -15.53 14.05 12.53
C GLN A 655 -14.25 14.62 13.14
N GLY A 656 -13.41 13.80 13.75
CA GLY A 656 -12.10 14.21 14.27
C GLY A 656 -11.13 14.68 13.18
N ARG A 657 -11.38 14.32 11.91
CA ARG A 657 -10.66 14.81 10.73
C ARG A 657 -11.32 16.02 10.06
N GLY A 658 -12.39 16.56 10.65
CA GLY A 658 -13.15 17.66 10.07
C GLY A 658 -14.18 17.26 9.00
N LEU A 659 -14.47 15.96 8.84
CA LEU A 659 -15.45 15.47 7.87
C LEU A 659 -16.87 15.47 8.47
N ARG A 660 -17.88 15.72 7.63
CA ARG A 660 -19.29 15.68 8.06
C ARG A 660 -19.76 14.23 8.26
N GLU A 661 -20.91 14.09 8.91
CA GLU A 661 -21.54 12.79 9.08
C GLU A 661 -21.83 12.14 7.71
N GLY A 662 -21.33 10.92 7.51
CA GLY A 662 -21.44 10.19 6.24
C GLY A 662 -20.35 10.50 5.20
N GLU A 663 -19.45 11.47 5.43
CA GLU A 663 -18.35 11.81 4.50
C GLU A 663 -17.06 10.98 4.71
N GLY A 664 -17.06 9.98 5.60
CA GLY A 664 -15.92 9.09 5.78
C GLY A 664 -16.07 8.10 6.92
N ARG A 665 -15.13 7.16 7.03
CA ARG A 665 -15.06 6.17 8.12
C ARG A 665 -14.04 6.55 9.20
N THR A 666 -14.07 5.81 10.30
CA THR A 666 -12.93 5.81 11.26
C THR A 666 -11.71 5.21 10.58
N GLU A 667 -10.54 5.82 10.76
CA GLU A 667 -9.28 5.36 10.18
C GLU A 667 -8.19 5.20 11.24
N VAL A 668 -7.22 4.33 10.94
CA VAL A 668 -6.00 4.18 11.75
C VAL A 668 -4.98 5.23 11.29
N CYS A 669 -4.49 6.04 12.22
CA CYS A 669 -3.38 6.95 12.01
C CYS A 669 -2.22 6.58 12.95
N VAL A 670 -1.04 7.08 12.64
CA VAL A 670 0.16 6.93 13.47
C VAL A 670 0.51 8.26 14.11
N SER A 671 0.41 8.32 15.44
CA SER A 671 0.98 9.40 16.23
C SER A 671 2.51 9.25 16.24
N VAL A 672 3.21 10.33 15.91
CA VAL A 672 4.66 10.44 15.88
C VAL A 672 5.08 11.51 16.86
N GLN A 673 5.61 11.09 18.00
CA GLN A 673 6.01 11.99 19.07
C GLN A 673 7.53 12.13 19.13
N ASN A 674 8.02 13.36 19.13
CA ASN A 674 9.39 13.68 19.47
C ASN A 674 9.57 13.66 21.00
N LEU A 675 10.49 12.84 21.50
CA LEU A 675 10.70 12.62 22.93
C LEU A 675 11.52 13.72 23.62
N ASP A 676 12.20 14.60 22.88
CA ASP A 676 12.94 15.72 23.46
C ASP A 676 12.00 16.89 23.83
N ASN A 677 11.02 17.19 22.97
CA ASN A 677 10.18 18.38 23.11
C ASN A 677 8.66 18.09 23.21
N ASN A 678 8.27 16.82 23.14
CA ASN A 678 6.88 16.35 23.14
C ASN A 678 6.03 16.81 21.95
N ASN A 679 6.63 17.34 20.90
CA ASN A 679 5.90 17.65 19.67
C ASN A 679 5.33 16.36 19.08
N GLU A 680 4.07 16.42 18.65
CA GLU A 680 3.32 15.27 18.15
C GLU A 680 2.81 15.57 16.74
N PHE A 681 2.93 14.60 15.84
CA PHE A 681 2.41 14.67 14.48
C PHE A 681 1.52 13.45 14.23
N PHE A 682 0.55 13.59 13.34
CA PHE A 682 -0.35 12.50 12.97
C PHE A 682 -0.15 12.17 11.50
N TRP A 683 0.29 10.94 11.24
CA TRP A 683 0.51 10.43 9.90
C TRP A 683 -0.63 9.52 9.50
N SER A 684 -1.08 9.62 8.25
CA SER A 684 -1.93 8.58 7.66
C SER A 684 -1.14 7.27 7.58
N LYS A 685 -1.85 6.15 7.44
CA LYS A 685 -1.21 4.84 7.29
C LYS A 685 -0.24 4.81 6.10
N GLU A 686 -0.57 5.50 5.00
CA GLU A 686 0.24 5.57 3.80
C GLU A 686 1.53 6.35 4.06
N LYS A 687 1.43 7.55 4.67
CA LYS A 687 2.61 8.36 5.02
C LYS A 687 3.55 7.59 5.94
N PHE A 688 3.01 6.88 6.93
CA PHE A 688 3.81 6.09 7.83
C PHE A 688 4.49 4.92 7.13
N SER A 689 3.74 4.11 6.37
CA SER A 689 4.31 2.99 5.63
C SER A 689 5.45 3.46 4.73
N ASP A 690 5.28 4.53 3.95
CA ASP A 690 6.34 5.06 3.08
C ASP A 690 7.58 5.54 3.83
N ARG A 691 7.39 6.31 4.91
CA ARG A 691 8.52 6.77 5.73
C ARG A 691 9.23 5.63 6.42
N LYS A 692 8.52 4.57 6.83
CA LYS A 692 9.12 3.38 7.43
C LYS A 692 10.18 2.75 6.52
N TYR A 693 9.97 2.72 5.20
CA TYR A 693 10.96 2.19 4.27
C TYR A 693 12.20 3.08 4.20
N LEU A 694 12.04 4.40 4.18
CA LEU A 694 13.16 5.32 4.26
C LEU A 694 13.93 5.17 5.58
N MET A 695 13.22 4.88 6.69
CA MET A 695 13.84 4.53 7.97
C MET A 695 14.64 3.23 7.87
N GLN A 696 14.12 2.21 7.17
CA GLN A 696 14.82 0.94 6.95
C GLN A 696 16.10 1.13 6.12
N ASP A 697 16.04 1.91 5.03
CA ASP A 697 17.23 2.24 4.23
C ASP A 697 18.27 3.00 5.05
N MET A 698 17.83 3.98 5.84
CA MET A 698 18.70 4.73 6.77
C MET A 698 19.34 3.80 7.81
N TYR A 699 18.55 2.89 8.39
CA TYR A 699 19.03 1.89 9.35
C TYR A 699 20.03 0.91 8.71
N GLN A 700 19.79 0.49 7.47
CA GLN A 700 20.72 -0.36 6.73
C GLN A 700 22.10 0.31 6.60
N ASN A 701 22.12 1.57 6.13
CA ASN A 701 23.36 2.34 6.02
C ASN A 701 24.06 2.51 7.39
N TYR A 702 23.29 2.71 8.46
CA TYR A 702 23.80 2.74 9.84
C TYR A 702 24.50 1.43 10.23
N THR A 703 23.86 0.28 9.97
CA THR A 703 24.43 -1.03 10.30
C THR A 703 25.64 -1.42 9.46
N GLU A 704 25.71 -0.95 8.21
CA GLU A 704 26.86 -1.17 7.30
C GLU A 704 28.04 -0.22 7.58
N GLY A 705 27.86 0.76 8.47
CA GLY A 705 28.88 1.78 8.76
C GLY A 705 29.10 2.76 7.59
N ALA A 706 28.14 2.83 6.66
CA ALA A 706 28.12 3.83 5.59
C ALA A 706 27.72 5.20 6.13
N ASP A 707 27.76 6.25 5.31
CA ASP A 707 27.17 7.55 5.68
C ASP A 707 25.64 7.46 5.64
N TRP A 708 25.01 7.64 6.79
CA TRP A 708 23.57 7.51 7.00
C TRP A 708 22.94 8.79 7.58
N GLU A 709 23.75 9.79 7.94
CA GLU A 709 23.26 11.06 8.47
C GLU A 709 22.75 11.94 7.32
N LEU A 710 21.42 12.01 7.21
CA LEU A 710 20.78 12.84 6.21
C LEU A 710 20.54 14.27 6.73
N ALA A 711 20.48 15.23 5.81
CA ALA A 711 19.96 16.56 6.11
C ALA A 711 18.56 16.47 6.73
N LYS A 712 18.22 17.42 7.61
CA LYS A 712 17.00 17.39 8.44
C LYS A 712 15.72 17.24 7.59
N GLU A 713 15.72 17.82 6.40
CA GLU A 713 14.59 17.80 5.46
C GLU A 713 14.38 16.43 4.80
N LYS A 714 15.41 15.58 4.78
CA LYS A 714 15.41 14.21 4.22
C LYS A 714 15.36 13.14 5.31
N ASP A 715 15.27 13.55 6.58
CA ASP A 715 15.21 12.62 7.70
C ASP A 715 13.80 12.03 7.83
N PRO A 716 13.65 10.70 7.66
CA PRO A 716 12.33 10.06 7.67
C PRO A 716 11.68 10.07 9.05
N PHE A 717 12.44 10.30 10.12
CA PHE A 717 11.91 10.43 11.48
C PHE A 717 11.42 11.84 11.82
N TRP A 718 11.61 12.82 10.93
CA TRP A 718 11.42 14.22 11.27
C TRP A 718 10.29 14.91 10.48
N ASP A 719 9.52 15.73 11.20
CA ASP A 719 8.63 16.73 10.63
C ASP A 719 9.00 18.14 11.15
N PRO A 720 8.93 19.18 10.30
CA PRO A 720 9.05 20.57 10.67
C PRO A 720 8.00 20.95 11.73
N PRO A 721 8.40 21.52 12.88
CA PRO A 721 7.47 22.01 13.90
C PRO A 721 6.48 23.07 13.39
N ASP A 722 6.86 23.81 12.34
CA ASP A 722 6.01 24.79 11.65
C ASP A 722 5.00 24.15 10.68
N THR A 723 5.00 22.82 10.52
CA THR A 723 3.92 22.10 9.84
C THR A 723 2.64 22.26 10.64
N PRO A 724 1.58 22.87 10.06
CA PRO A 724 0.29 22.99 10.74
C PRO A 724 -0.29 21.61 11.06
N ILE A 725 -0.78 21.44 12.29
CA ILE A 725 -1.54 20.27 12.70
C ILE A 725 -2.92 20.68 13.20
N ILE A 726 -3.91 19.81 12.97
CA ILE A 726 -5.23 19.98 13.56
C ILE A 726 -5.12 19.75 15.07
N ILE A 727 -5.61 20.71 15.84
CA ILE A 727 -5.65 20.67 17.31
C ILE A 727 -6.96 20.03 17.75
N GLY A 728 -8.06 20.45 17.12
CA GLY A 728 -9.37 19.92 17.38
C GLY A 728 -10.43 20.57 16.52
N THR A 729 -11.65 20.11 16.71
CA THR A 729 -12.82 20.53 15.93
C THR A 729 -13.90 21.07 16.85
N ILE A 730 -14.74 21.93 16.30
CA ILE A 730 -15.90 22.52 16.94
C ILE A 730 -17.10 22.32 16.01
N HIS A 731 -18.21 21.85 16.54
CA HIS A 731 -19.47 21.73 15.80
C HIS A 731 -20.39 22.90 16.14
N VAL A 732 -20.56 23.81 15.19
CA VAL A 732 -21.42 24.99 15.33
C VAL A 732 -22.75 24.71 14.64
N TYR A 733 -23.80 24.47 15.43
CA TYR A 733 -25.15 24.24 14.89
C TYR A 733 -25.71 25.52 14.27
N LEU A 734 -26.29 25.38 13.08
CA LEU A 734 -26.71 26.53 12.25
C LEU A 734 -28.19 26.87 12.41
N GLN A 735 -28.93 26.10 13.20
CA GLN A 735 -30.38 26.19 13.31
C GLN A 735 -30.84 27.61 13.63
N SER A 736 -30.14 28.32 14.51
CA SER A 736 -30.47 29.70 14.88
C SER A 736 -30.52 30.65 13.68
N LEU A 737 -29.66 30.48 12.67
CA LEU A 737 -29.66 31.32 11.47
C LEU A 737 -30.92 31.11 10.61
N ALA A 738 -31.53 29.92 10.64
CA ALA A 738 -32.80 29.69 9.95
C ALA A 738 -33.96 30.48 10.56
N TYR A 739 -33.82 30.92 11.82
CA TYR A 739 -34.81 31.72 12.54
C TYR A 739 -34.41 33.19 12.73
N LEU A 740 -33.31 33.63 12.09
CA LEU A 740 -32.67 34.93 12.30
C LEU A 740 -32.26 35.19 13.77
N ILE A 741 -31.93 34.15 14.52
CA ILE A 741 -31.45 34.25 15.91
C ILE A 741 -29.92 34.34 15.92
N GLU A 742 -29.40 35.34 16.62
CA GLU A 742 -27.96 35.46 16.87
C GLU A 742 -27.44 34.36 17.80
N VAL A 743 -26.23 33.87 17.54
CA VAL A 743 -25.50 32.97 18.44
C VAL A 743 -24.19 33.64 18.79
N SER A 744 -23.89 33.76 20.08
CA SER A 744 -22.60 34.25 20.57
C SER A 744 -22.19 33.38 21.75
N GLU A 745 -21.39 32.36 21.47
CA GLU A 745 -21.06 31.31 22.43
C GLU A 745 -19.57 30.96 22.43
N SER A 746 -19.13 30.35 23.53
CA SER A 746 -17.77 29.82 23.67
C SER A 746 -17.82 28.31 23.57
N PHE A 747 -17.25 27.77 22.51
CA PHE A 747 -17.28 26.34 22.20
C PHE A 747 -16.01 25.65 22.66
N ASN A 748 -16.13 24.44 23.21
CA ASN A 748 -14.96 23.63 23.54
C ASN A 748 -14.34 23.06 22.25
N VAL A 749 -13.03 23.19 22.11
CA VAL A 749 -12.24 22.57 21.07
C VAL A 749 -11.96 21.14 21.50
N THR A 750 -12.50 20.16 20.78
CA THR A 750 -12.29 18.75 21.11
C THR A 750 -11.34 18.13 20.11
N ASP A 751 -10.30 17.46 20.60
CA ASP A 751 -9.40 16.70 19.73
C ASP A 751 -10.03 15.36 19.27
N PHE A 752 -9.31 14.61 18.45
CA PHE A 752 -9.78 13.30 17.97
C PHE A 752 -9.89 12.23 19.07
N ARG A 753 -9.25 12.44 20.24
CA ARG A 753 -9.34 11.55 21.41
C ARG A 753 -10.56 11.89 22.28
N GLY A 754 -11.27 12.98 21.97
CA GLY A 754 -12.37 13.48 22.79
C GLY A 754 -11.91 14.35 23.95
N GLU A 755 -10.64 14.76 23.98
CA GLU A 755 -10.07 15.60 25.04
C GLU A 755 -10.25 17.09 24.72
N ASP A 756 -10.55 17.87 25.76
CA ASP A 756 -10.72 19.32 25.67
C ASP A 756 -9.36 20.02 25.49
N GLN A 757 -9.22 20.79 24.42
CA GLN A 757 -8.01 21.55 24.05
C GLN A 757 -8.14 23.05 24.32
N GLY A 758 -9.22 23.47 24.98
CA GLY A 758 -9.55 24.87 25.30
C GLY A 758 -10.80 25.32 24.56
N LYS A 759 -11.02 26.63 24.46
CA LYS A 759 -12.28 27.20 23.93
C LYS A 759 -12.06 28.16 22.78
N LEU A 760 -13.05 28.27 21.90
CA LEU A 760 -13.10 29.26 20.82
C LEU A 760 -14.41 30.03 20.88
N ASP A 761 -14.30 31.35 20.83
CA ASP A 761 -15.44 32.27 20.85
C ASP A 761 -15.91 32.51 19.42
N ILE A 762 -17.09 32.00 19.08
CA ILE A 762 -17.68 32.05 17.73
C ILE A 762 -19.03 32.74 17.81
N GLU A 763 -19.31 33.59 16.83
CA GLU A 763 -20.55 34.32 16.73
C GLU A 763 -21.18 34.18 15.33
N LEU A 764 -22.47 33.88 15.28
CA LEU A 764 -23.31 33.84 14.08
C LEU A 764 -24.30 35.00 14.15
N ARG A 765 -24.24 35.91 13.17
CA ARG A 765 -25.01 37.17 13.17
C ARG A 765 -25.81 37.32 11.88
N PRO A 766 -27.14 37.18 11.92
CA PRO A 766 -28.01 37.59 10.82
C PRO A 766 -27.82 39.06 10.48
N CYS A 767 -27.95 39.41 9.21
CA CYS A 767 -27.71 40.77 8.72
C CYS A 767 -28.80 41.20 7.73
N GLY A 768 -29.10 42.50 7.76
CA GLY A 768 -29.90 43.15 6.74
C GLY A 768 -29.17 43.27 5.40
N ASP A 769 -29.77 43.97 4.44
CA ASP A 769 -29.20 44.13 3.10
C ASP A 769 -27.98 45.06 3.05
N ASN A 770 -27.80 45.94 4.05
CA ASN A 770 -26.64 46.83 4.16
C ASN A 770 -25.59 46.29 5.17
N TRP A 771 -25.66 45.01 5.54
CA TRP A 771 -24.79 44.35 6.52
C TRP A 771 -24.89 44.90 7.95
N GLU A 772 -25.99 45.59 8.26
CA GLU A 772 -26.42 45.90 9.62
C GLU A 772 -26.76 44.61 10.36
N GLU A 773 -26.26 44.47 11.58
CA GLU A 773 -26.51 43.29 12.41
C GLU A 773 -27.94 43.36 12.93
N LEU A 774 -28.73 42.32 12.63
CA LEU A 774 -30.09 42.21 13.13
C LEU A 774 -30.02 41.76 14.59
N THR A 775 -30.69 42.49 15.47
CA THR A 775 -30.82 42.21 16.89
C THR A 775 -32.29 42.01 17.21
N ASP A 776 -32.63 40.91 17.88
CA ASP A 776 -34.00 40.57 18.30
C ASP A 776 -35.03 40.40 17.16
N GLU A 777 -34.59 40.13 15.93
CA GLU A 777 -35.48 39.76 14.83
C GLU A 777 -35.72 38.24 14.78
N TYR A 778 -36.95 37.84 14.45
CA TYR A 778 -37.35 36.44 14.32
C TYR A 778 -38.12 36.25 13.02
N ALA A 779 -37.76 35.21 12.27
CA ALA A 779 -38.53 34.75 11.12
C ALA A 779 -38.75 33.25 11.20
N GLU A 780 -39.88 32.77 10.67
CA GLU A 780 -40.00 31.33 10.41
C GLU A 780 -39.18 31.00 9.14
N PRO A 781 -38.53 29.81 9.09
CA PRO A 781 -37.75 29.41 7.93
C PRO A 781 -38.55 29.43 6.62
N GLU A 782 -39.86 29.16 6.65
CA GLU A 782 -40.70 29.26 5.45
C GLU A 782 -40.81 30.70 4.92
N ASP A 783 -40.74 31.72 5.78
CA ASP A 783 -40.83 33.13 5.40
C ASP A 783 -39.56 33.62 4.68
N LEU A 784 -38.42 32.96 4.95
CA LEU A 784 -37.14 33.26 4.30
C LEU A 784 -37.03 32.67 2.89
N LEU A 785 -37.91 31.74 2.51
CA LEU A 785 -37.84 31.09 1.20
C LEU A 785 -38.08 32.10 0.08
N GLY A 786 -37.10 32.27 -0.81
CA GLY A 786 -37.19 33.26 -1.88
C GLY A 786 -36.72 34.67 -1.50
N GLN A 787 -36.45 34.94 -0.22
CA GLN A 787 -35.93 36.23 0.27
C GLN A 787 -34.40 36.27 0.26
N ALA A 788 -33.81 37.44 0.47
CA ALA A 788 -32.38 37.56 0.72
C ALA A 788 -32.05 37.12 2.15
N LEU A 789 -31.09 36.23 2.31
CA LEU A 789 -30.53 35.87 3.61
C LEU A 789 -29.06 36.27 3.66
N ASN A 790 -28.74 37.26 4.50
CA ASN A 790 -27.37 37.70 4.74
C ASN A 790 -27.02 37.40 6.20
N PHE A 791 -25.80 36.95 6.46
CA PHE A 791 -25.29 36.77 7.81
C PHE A 791 -23.77 36.77 7.85
N LYS A 792 -23.22 36.96 9.05
CA LYS A 792 -21.79 36.94 9.33
C LYS A 792 -21.46 35.76 10.22
N ILE A 793 -20.34 35.11 9.93
CA ILE A 793 -19.66 34.20 10.87
C ILE A 793 -18.43 34.95 11.38
N LYS A 794 -18.37 35.16 12.69
CA LYS A 794 -17.26 35.82 13.37
C LYS A 794 -16.52 34.83 14.25
N ILE A 795 -15.20 34.84 14.19
CA ILE A 795 -14.32 34.07 15.08
C ILE A 795 -13.48 35.08 15.85
N HIS A 796 -13.80 35.28 17.12
CA HIS A 796 -13.21 36.33 17.95
C HIS A 796 -11.82 35.95 18.45
N GLY A 797 -11.72 34.81 19.14
CA GLY A 797 -10.48 34.39 19.79
C GLY A 797 -10.59 33.06 20.51
N GLY A 798 -9.43 32.52 20.88
CA GLY A 798 -9.31 31.31 21.68
C GLY A 798 -9.02 31.62 23.15
N ARG A 799 -9.47 30.74 24.05
CA ARG A 799 -9.21 30.78 25.49
C ARG A 799 -8.67 29.44 25.98
N ASP A 800 -7.74 29.49 26.93
CA ASP A 800 -7.15 28.30 27.57
C ASP A 800 -6.49 27.32 26.59
N LEU A 801 -6.02 27.80 25.43
CA LEU A 801 -5.33 26.97 24.45
C LEU A 801 -3.91 26.62 24.91
N SER A 802 -3.42 25.45 24.48
CA SER A 802 -2.15 24.90 24.94
C SER A 802 -0.92 25.72 24.53
N ALA A 803 -0.10 26.13 25.50
CA ALA A 803 1.15 26.86 25.24
C ALA A 803 2.21 26.08 24.43
N LYS A 804 1.93 24.82 24.03
CA LYS A 804 2.77 24.01 23.13
C LYS A 804 2.81 24.56 21.70
N PHE A 805 1.80 25.33 21.29
CA PHE A 805 1.74 25.93 19.96
C PHE A 805 2.31 27.36 19.93
N ALA A 806 2.97 27.68 18.82
CA ALA A 806 3.54 29.00 18.53
C ALA A 806 2.50 29.92 17.90
N SER A 807 1.64 29.38 17.04
CA SER A 807 0.60 30.10 16.33
C SER A 807 -0.62 29.24 16.08
N TYR A 808 -1.74 29.91 15.81
CA TYR A 808 -3.04 29.31 15.56
C TYR A 808 -3.71 29.93 14.34
N PHE A 809 -4.56 29.17 13.65
CA PHE A 809 -5.57 29.68 12.73
C PHE A 809 -6.78 28.75 12.74
N CYS A 810 -7.93 29.27 12.33
CA CYS A 810 -9.13 28.46 12.16
C CYS A 810 -9.47 28.33 10.67
N GLN A 811 -10.09 27.22 10.30
CA GLN A 811 -10.68 27.06 8.98
C GLN A 811 -12.01 26.29 9.04
N TYR A 812 -12.90 26.57 8.10
CA TYR A 812 -14.17 25.86 7.98
C TYR A 812 -14.67 25.88 6.53
N LYS A 813 -15.61 24.99 6.22
CA LYS A 813 -16.37 24.99 4.97
C LYS A 813 -17.84 25.19 5.26
N PHE A 814 -18.41 26.21 4.65
CA PHE A 814 -19.85 26.44 4.71
C PHE A 814 -20.57 25.72 3.54
N TYR A 815 -21.89 25.74 3.58
CA TYR A 815 -22.80 25.14 2.61
C TYR A 815 -22.29 25.16 1.14
N LEU A 816 -22.11 23.96 0.56
CA LEU A 816 -21.66 23.74 -0.83
C LEU A 816 -20.31 24.37 -1.21
N GLU A 817 -19.47 24.75 -0.24
CA GLU A 817 -18.12 25.25 -0.51
C GLU A 817 -17.12 24.11 -0.70
N ASP A 818 -16.38 24.14 -1.81
CA ASP A 818 -15.26 23.22 -2.04
C ASP A 818 -13.96 23.69 -1.36
N GLN A 819 -13.83 25.00 -1.11
CA GLN A 819 -12.65 25.62 -0.52
C GLN A 819 -12.91 26.04 0.93
N TYR A 820 -11.86 25.95 1.75
CA TYR A 820 -11.91 26.40 3.14
C TYR A 820 -11.85 27.91 3.25
N THR A 821 -12.75 28.48 4.04
CA THR A 821 -12.63 29.82 4.60
C THR A 821 -11.64 29.78 5.76
N LYS A 822 -10.61 30.63 5.74
CA LYS A 822 -9.49 30.61 6.72
C LYS A 822 -9.31 31.95 7.40
N THR A 823 -9.03 31.92 8.71
CA THR A 823 -8.61 33.11 9.46
C THR A 823 -7.15 33.46 9.15
N GLY A 824 -6.74 34.68 9.51
CA GLY A 824 -5.32 35.00 9.65
C GLY A 824 -4.65 34.14 10.71
N GLU A 825 -3.35 33.89 10.56
CA GLU A 825 -2.53 33.17 11.54
C GLU A 825 -2.12 34.11 12.69
N VAL A 826 -2.34 33.67 13.94
CA VAL A 826 -2.09 34.47 15.14
C VAL A 826 -1.00 33.81 15.99
N ALA A 827 0.16 34.46 16.08
CA ALA A 827 1.32 33.98 16.84
C ALA A 827 1.23 34.33 18.34
N LYS A 828 0.19 33.85 19.03
CA LYS A 828 0.01 34.06 20.48
C LYS A 828 -0.38 32.75 21.17
N PRO A 829 0.36 32.30 22.19
CA PRO A 829 0.37 30.89 22.59
C PRO A 829 -0.83 30.37 23.39
N VAL A 830 -1.60 31.22 24.07
CA VAL A 830 -2.66 30.75 24.99
C VAL A 830 -4.01 31.36 24.68
N ASN A 831 -4.05 32.68 24.44
CA ASN A 831 -5.29 33.42 24.18
C ASN A 831 -5.17 34.24 22.88
N PRO A 832 -5.15 33.58 21.70
CA PRO A 832 -5.09 34.26 20.40
C PRO A 832 -6.38 35.03 20.14
N ARG A 833 -6.26 36.18 19.47
CA ARG A 833 -7.40 36.96 18.96
C ARG A 833 -7.35 36.92 17.44
N PHE A 834 -8.36 36.31 16.84
CA PHE A 834 -8.47 36.18 15.39
C PHE A 834 -9.16 37.40 14.78
N GLU A 835 -10.15 37.97 15.49
CA GLU A 835 -10.95 39.13 15.06
C GLU A 835 -11.41 38.97 13.59
N PHE A 836 -11.81 37.75 13.24
CA PHE A 836 -12.15 37.36 11.87
C PHE A 836 -13.65 37.49 11.64
N GLU A 837 -14.03 38.04 10.50
CA GLU A 837 -15.41 38.12 10.02
C GLU A 837 -15.47 37.62 8.58
N HIS A 838 -16.45 36.76 8.28
CA HIS A 838 -16.80 36.40 6.91
C HIS A 838 -18.29 36.59 6.67
N GLN A 839 -18.62 37.08 5.48
CA GLN A 839 -19.94 37.53 5.09
C GLN A 839 -20.55 36.56 4.08
N TYR A 840 -21.73 36.04 4.40
CA TYR A 840 -22.49 35.12 3.55
C TYR A 840 -23.77 35.80 3.07
N SER A 841 -24.05 35.72 1.77
CA SER A 841 -25.25 36.29 1.16
C SER A 841 -25.85 35.30 0.17
N PHE A 842 -27.12 34.96 0.38
CA PHE A 842 -27.89 34.08 -0.49
C PHE A 842 -29.14 34.80 -0.99
N LYS A 843 -29.16 35.11 -2.29
CA LYS A 843 -30.23 35.87 -2.95
C LYS A 843 -30.71 35.14 -4.22
N PRO A 844 -31.80 34.36 -4.16
CA PRO A 844 -32.66 34.08 -3.00
C PRO A 844 -32.14 32.94 -2.11
N ALA A 845 -32.59 32.90 -0.85
CA ALA A 845 -32.46 31.74 0.01
C ALA A 845 -33.32 30.59 -0.55
N THR A 846 -32.66 29.45 -0.77
CA THR A 846 -33.28 28.26 -1.36
C THR A 846 -33.81 27.33 -0.27
N LYS A 847 -34.76 26.46 -0.63
CA LYS A 847 -35.26 25.42 0.28
C LYS A 847 -34.14 24.52 0.82
N GLN A 848 -33.18 24.16 -0.04
CA GLN A 848 -32.04 23.32 0.33
C GLN A 848 -31.11 24.02 1.33
N LEU A 849 -30.90 25.33 1.21
CA LEU A 849 -30.11 26.11 2.17
C LEU A 849 -30.81 26.16 3.53
N LEU A 850 -32.12 26.42 3.55
CA LEU A 850 -32.90 26.48 4.79
C LEU A 850 -32.94 25.12 5.49
N GLU A 851 -33.17 24.03 4.74
CA GLU A 851 -33.08 22.66 5.27
C GLU A 851 -31.69 22.36 5.84
N TYR A 852 -30.62 22.83 5.18
CA TYR A 852 -29.25 22.71 5.69
C TYR A 852 -29.07 23.50 6.99
N LEU A 853 -29.47 24.77 7.04
CA LEU A 853 -29.37 25.59 8.25
C LEU A 853 -30.13 24.96 9.43
N GLN A 854 -31.33 24.42 9.20
CA GLN A 854 -32.17 23.84 10.25
C GLN A 854 -31.61 22.56 10.87
N HIS A 855 -30.93 21.71 10.09
CA HIS A 855 -30.57 20.36 10.51
C HIS A 855 -29.07 20.09 10.55
N SER A 856 -28.24 21.01 10.06
CA SER A 856 -26.80 20.81 9.92
C SER A 856 -25.98 21.72 10.84
N TYR A 857 -24.69 21.45 10.87
CA TYR A 857 -23.70 22.23 11.60
C TYR A 857 -22.50 22.52 10.70
N THR A 858 -21.78 23.60 11.00
CA THR A 858 -20.49 23.89 10.41
C THR A 858 -19.38 23.38 11.32
N ILE A 859 -18.42 22.65 10.76
CA ILE A 859 -17.22 22.21 11.50
C ILE A 859 -16.16 23.30 11.38
N VAL A 860 -15.81 23.90 12.51
CA VAL A 860 -14.67 24.82 12.61
C VAL A 860 -13.47 24.05 13.13
N GLU A 861 -12.42 23.97 12.32
CA GLU A 861 -11.17 23.30 12.64
C GLU A 861 -10.19 24.33 13.23
N LEU A 862 -9.67 24.05 14.43
CA LEU A 862 -8.57 24.81 15.01
C LEU A 862 -7.25 24.13 14.62
N TRP A 863 -6.36 24.89 13.97
CA TRP A 863 -5.04 24.46 13.57
C TRP A 863 -3.97 25.24 14.32
N GLY A 864 -2.80 24.63 14.51
CA GLY A 864 -1.64 25.32 15.05
C GLY A 864 -0.30 24.76 14.63
N LYS A 865 0.72 25.61 14.77
CA LYS A 865 2.12 25.25 14.54
C LYS A 865 2.80 25.04 15.88
N GLN A 866 3.54 23.96 16.03
CA GLN A 866 4.17 23.60 17.29
C GLN A 866 5.41 24.47 17.53
N ARG A 867 5.74 24.72 18.80
CA ARG A 867 6.97 25.45 19.14
C ARG A 867 8.20 24.60 18.81
N CYS A 868 9.24 25.24 18.30
CA CYS A 868 10.53 24.61 18.15
C CYS A 868 11.32 24.75 19.46
N SER A 869 11.72 23.62 20.02
CA SER A 869 12.69 23.55 21.11
C SER A 869 13.79 22.59 20.67
N ASP A 870 14.99 23.13 20.40
CA ASP A 870 16.18 22.34 20.04
C ASP A 870 16.95 21.83 21.29
N LYS A 871 16.39 21.98 22.49
CA LYS A 871 17.01 21.46 23.71
C LYS A 871 16.88 19.93 23.73
N LYS A 872 17.98 19.23 23.44
CA LYS A 872 18.07 17.79 23.60
C LYS A 872 18.06 17.40 25.08
N VAL A 873 17.26 16.41 25.43
CA VAL A 873 17.27 15.83 26.77
C VAL A 873 18.52 14.97 26.91
N ASN A 874 19.27 15.07 28.01
CA ASN A 874 20.48 14.26 28.23
C ASN A 874 20.14 12.82 28.68
N LYS A 875 19.39 12.11 27.84
CA LYS A 875 18.99 10.70 27.98
C LYS A 875 18.99 10.05 26.60
N SER A 876 19.20 8.74 26.57
CA SER A 876 19.04 7.93 25.36
C SER A 876 17.57 7.69 25.04
N THR A 877 17.27 7.35 23.79
CA THR A 877 15.93 6.99 23.31
C THR A 877 15.38 5.81 24.10
N LYS A 878 16.22 4.82 24.40
CA LYS A 878 15.86 3.67 25.24
C LYS A 878 15.39 4.07 26.64
N GLU A 879 16.06 5.02 27.29
CA GLU A 879 15.67 5.52 28.61
C GLU A 879 14.36 6.30 28.54
N LEU A 880 14.21 7.18 27.54
CA LEU A 880 13.01 7.98 27.33
C LEU A 880 11.78 7.09 27.05
N ILE A 881 11.91 6.06 26.22
CA ILE A 881 10.85 5.08 25.94
C ILE A 881 10.47 4.32 27.20
N LYS A 882 11.46 3.90 28.02
CA LYS A 882 11.19 3.19 29.28
C LYS A 882 10.38 4.05 30.26
N GLU A 883 10.72 5.33 30.38
CA GLU A 883 9.98 6.30 31.19
C GLU A 883 8.55 6.48 30.66
N LYS A 884 8.39 6.64 29.34
CA LYS A 884 7.08 6.78 28.70
C LYS A 884 6.20 5.56 28.94
N ARG A 885 6.72 4.34 28.73
CA ARG A 885 5.99 3.09 28.99
C ARG A 885 5.57 2.96 30.45
N LYS A 886 6.45 3.36 31.37
CA LYS A 886 6.13 3.38 32.81
C LYS A 886 4.99 4.36 33.11
N ALA A 887 5.05 5.57 32.56
CA ALA A 887 4.00 6.58 32.70
C ALA A 887 2.66 6.11 32.09
N GLN A 888 2.68 5.47 30.92
CA GLN A 888 1.49 4.88 30.31
C GLN A 888 0.92 3.73 31.15
N ALA A 889 1.76 2.86 31.70
CA ALA A 889 1.31 1.78 32.58
C ALA A 889 0.74 2.31 33.91
N GLU A 890 1.29 3.37 34.46
CA GLU A 890 0.79 4.05 35.66
C GLU A 890 -0.55 4.75 35.36
N SER A 891 -0.66 5.45 34.23
CA SER A 891 -1.91 6.06 33.77
C SER A 891 -3.00 5.02 33.48
N ALA A 892 -2.67 3.92 32.81
CA ALA A 892 -3.60 2.80 32.57
C ALA A 892 -4.01 2.10 33.87
N LYS A 893 -3.11 1.99 34.86
CA LYS A 893 -3.47 1.52 36.21
C LYS A 893 -4.35 2.52 36.94
N ALA A 894 -4.14 3.82 36.79
CA ALA A 894 -5.00 4.86 37.37
C ALA A 894 -6.39 4.86 36.73
N LEU A 895 -6.50 4.84 35.39
CA LEU A 895 -7.73 4.68 34.62
C LEU A 895 -8.42 3.33 34.90
N GLY A 896 -7.65 2.25 35.07
CA GLY A 896 -8.15 0.93 35.45
C GLY A 896 -8.64 0.87 36.89
N ALA A 897 -8.01 1.61 37.81
CA ALA A 897 -8.48 1.81 39.18
C ALA A 897 -9.73 2.70 39.23
N GLN A 898 -9.82 3.69 38.35
CA GLN A 898 -10.99 4.56 38.17
C GLN A 898 -12.15 3.81 37.50
N LYS A 899 -11.90 2.95 36.50
CA LYS A 899 -12.89 2.03 35.93
C LYS A 899 -13.29 0.93 36.91
N LYS A 900 -12.38 0.44 37.78
CA LYS A 900 -12.71 -0.50 38.87
C LYS A 900 -13.43 0.17 40.04
N SER A 901 -13.19 1.45 40.32
CA SER A 901 -13.97 2.20 41.30
C SER A 901 -15.36 2.50 40.75
N ILE A 902 -15.47 2.87 39.46
CA ILE A 902 -16.76 3.02 38.75
C ILE A 902 -17.50 1.68 38.64
N SER A 903 -16.83 0.55 38.37
CA SER A 903 -17.49 -0.77 38.27
C SER A 903 -17.78 -1.44 39.62
N LYS A 904 -17.13 -1.02 40.71
CA LYS A 904 -17.50 -1.41 42.09
C LYS A 904 -18.47 -0.44 42.76
N GLN A 905 -18.68 0.76 42.21
CA GLN A 905 -19.70 1.72 42.68
C GLN A 905 -20.90 1.87 41.75
N ALA A 906 -20.93 1.24 40.58
CA ALA A 906 -22.18 1.09 39.81
C ALA A 906 -23.11 0.08 40.50
N THR A 907 -23.61 0.45 41.67
CA THR A 907 -24.81 -0.13 42.24
C THR A 907 -25.98 0.20 41.30
N GLY A 908 -27.04 -0.61 41.34
CA GLY A 908 -28.25 -0.33 40.56
C GLY A 908 -28.87 1.05 40.80
N GLU A 909 -28.45 1.76 41.85
CA GLU A 909 -28.81 3.15 42.11
C GLU A 909 -28.21 4.11 41.06
N ASP A 910 -26.92 4.05 40.68
CA ASP A 910 -26.32 5.03 39.75
C ASP A 910 -26.88 4.94 38.32
N VAL A 911 -27.20 3.73 37.87
CA VAL A 911 -27.92 3.51 36.59
C VAL A 911 -29.36 4.01 36.69
N ALA A 912 -29.98 3.91 37.87
CA ALA A 912 -31.30 4.49 38.12
C ALA A 912 -31.24 6.01 38.24
N THR A 913 -30.17 6.61 38.77
CA THR A 913 -29.97 8.06 38.86
C THR A 913 -29.73 8.67 37.48
N LEU A 914 -28.90 8.05 36.64
CA LEU A 914 -28.66 8.50 35.27
C LEU A 914 -29.89 8.27 34.37
N ARG A 915 -30.62 7.17 34.54
CA ARG A 915 -31.93 6.98 33.87
C ARG A 915 -32.96 8.00 34.37
N ALA A 916 -32.97 8.31 35.66
CA ALA A 916 -33.85 9.33 36.22
C ALA A 916 -33.47 10.75 35.76
N GLU A 917 -32.18 11.06 35.59
CA GLU A 917 -31.72 12.32 35.02
C GLU A 917 -32.08 12.43 33.53
N LEU A 918 -31.86 11.36 32.75
CA LEU A 918 -32.24 11.29 31.34
C LEU A 918 -33.77 11.39 31.15
N ASP A 919 -34.56 10.72 31.99
CA ASP A 919 -36.02 10.85 31.99
C ASP A 919 -36.47 12.23 32.49
N SER A 920 -35.71 12.86 33.40
CA SER A 920 -35.99 14.24 33.83
C SER A 920 -35.71 15.22 32.70
N LEU A 921 -34.65 15.01 31.92
CA LEU A 921 -34.26 15.82 30.77
C LEU A 921 -35.25 15.64 29.62
N LYS A 922 -35.66 14.42 29.31
CA LYS A 922 -36.73 14.14 28.34
C LYS A 922 -38.04 14.79 28.74
N LYS A 923 -38.47 14.65 30.01
CA LYS A 923 -39.64 15.35 30.54
C LYS A 923 -39.46 16.86 30.53
N ARG A 924 -38.26 17.39 30.69
CA ARG A 924 -37.97 18.84 30.59
C ARG A 924 -38.12 19.31 29.15
N ASN A 925 -37.63 18.53 28.19
CA ASN A 925 -37.73 18.84 26.77
C ASN A 925 -39.20 18.77 26.29
N GLU A 926 -39.94 17.71 26.66
CA GLU A 926 -41.37 17.59 26.37
C GLU A 926 -42.20 18.72 27.02
N ARG A 927 -41.81 19.17 28.23
CA ARG A 927 -42.43 20.35 28.89
C ARG A 927 -42.15 21.64 28.12
N SER A 928 -40.92 21.82 27.64
CA SER A 928 -40.53 22.98 26.83
C SER A 928 -41.32 23.00 25.52
N GLU A 929 -41.42 21.86 24.83
CA GLU A 929 -42.22 21.72 23.59
C GLU A 929 -43.73 21.97 23.82
N ALA A 930 -44.30 21.47 24.92
CA ALA A 930 -45.71 21.70 25.25
C ALA A 930 -46.00 23.18 25.56
N LYS A 931 -45.09 23.87 26.26
CA LYS A 931 -45.18 25.32 26.48
C LYS A 931 -45.06 26.09 25.18
N LEU A 932 -44.13 25.69 24.31
CA LEU A 932 -43.95 26.28 22.99
C LEU A 932 -45.23 26.14 22.14
N LYS A 933 -45.87 24.97 22.14
CA LYS A 933 -47.16 24.75 21.46
C LYS A 933 -48.31 25.59 22.03
N GLN A 934 -48.38 25.77 23.36
CA GLN A 934 -49.39 26.64 23.98
C GLN A 934 -49.17 28.11 23.64
N LEU A 935 -47.92 28.56 23.63
CA LEU A 935 -47.56 29.91 23.20
C LEU A 935 -47.90 30.12 21.72
N GLN A 936 -47.56 29.15 20.86
CA GLN A 936 -47.93 29.18 19.43
C GLN A 936 -49.45 29.20 19.22
N ALA A 937 -50.23 28.44 20.01
CA ALA A 937 -51.69 28.48 19.93
C ALA A 937 -52.26 29.84 20.36
N MET A 938 -51.73 30.44 21.43
CA MET A 938 -52.13 31.79 21.86
C MET A 938 -51.78 32.86 20.84
N VAL A 939 -50.61 32.78 20.22
CA VAL A 939 -50.20 33.69 19.13
C VAL A 939 -51.11 33.52 17.92
N ASN A 940 -51.46 32.28 17.55
CA ASN A 940 -52.36 32.01 16.43
C ASN A 940 -53.79 32.46 16.68
N ASP A 941 -54.31 32.32 17.91
CA ASP A 941 -55.63 32.82 18.27
C ASP A 941 -55.68 34.35 18.35
N ALA A 942 -54.61 34.99 18.84
CA ALA A 942 -54.47 36.45 18.79
C ALA A 942 -54.43 36.97 17.35
N LYS A 943 -53.65 36.32 16.47
CA LYS A 943 -53.61 36.62 15.02
C LYS A 943 -54.97 36.44 14.34
N LYS A 944 -55.73 35.38 14.68
CA LYS A 944 -57.10 35.15 14.16
C LYS A 944 -58.11 36.21 14.60
N GLN A 945 -57.90 36.79 15.78
CA GLN A 945 -58.76 37.85 16.33
C GLN A 945 -58.31 39.26 15.90
N GLY A 946 -57.23 39.37 15.11
CA GLY A 946 -56.71 40.65 14.62
C GLY A 946 -55.99 41.48 15.69
N ASN A 947 -55.58 40.86 16.80
CA ASN A 947 -54.82 41.53 17.86
C ASN A 947 -53.31 41.40 17.62
N GLU A 948 -52.61 42.53 17.62
CA GLU A 948 -51.13 42.59 17.47
C GLU A 948 -50.39 42.46 18.81
N THR A 949 -51.09 42.52 19.95
CA THR A 949 -50.50 42.47 21.29
C THR A 949 -51.15 41.38 22.15
N ILE A 950 -50.36 40.75 23.02
CA ILE A 950 -50.80 39.72 23.98
C ILE A 950 -50.46 40.20 25.39
N GLU A 951 -51.43 40.13 26.31
CA GLU A 951 -51.19 40.50 27.72
C GLU A 951 -50.08 39.65 28.35
N VAL A 952 -49.11 40.33 28.96
CA VAL A 952 -47.95 39.73 29.64
C VAL A 952 -48.37 38.73 30.71
N ASP A 953 -49.44 39.02 31.46
CA ASP A 953 -49.98 38.11 32.48
C ASP A 953 -50.42 36.75 31.93
N ASN A 954 -50.84 36.68 30.66
CA ASN A 954 -51.24 35.43 30.03
C ASN A 954 -50.03 34.65 29.52
N LEU A 955 -48.98 35.33 29.07
CA LEU A 955 -47.67 34.72 28.79
C LEU A 955 -47.06 34.16 30.08
N ASP A 956 -47.07 34.95 31.15
CA ASP A 956 -46.49 34.60 32.44
C ASP A 956 -47.20 33.39 33.04
N LYS A 957 -48.52 33.24 32.86
CA LYS A 957 -49.25 32.04 33.26
C LYS A 957 -48.77 30.77 32.55
N VAL A 958 -48.45 30.83 31.26
CA VAL A 958 -47.93 29.66 30.51
C VAL A 958 -46.48 29.36 30.88
N LEU A 959 -45.66 30.40 31.06
CA LEU A 959 -44.26 30.28 31.45
C LEU A 959 -44.11 29.78 32.89
N SER A 960 -45.01 30.17 33.80
CA SER A 960 -44.98 29.84 35.23
C SER A 960 -45.85 28.64 35.64
N ALA A 961 -46.65 28.05 34.74
CA ALA A 961 -47.52 26.91 35.05
C ALA A 961 -46.75 25.71 35.65
N PRO A 962 -47.13 25.22 36.85
CA PRO A 962 -46.62 23.98 37.41
C PRO A 962 -47.29 22.74 36.76
N ALA A 963 -46.55 21.64 36.67
CA ALA A 963 -46.98 20.41 35.99
C ALA A 963 -48.32 19.86 36.51
N PRO A 964 -49.21 19.33 35.64
CA PRO A 964 -50.39 18.61 36.10
C PRO A 964 -49.98 17.23 36.62
N GLY A 965 -50.34 16.94 37.88
CA GLY A 965 -50.17 15.63 38.51
C GLY A 965 -48.83 15.43 39.22
N GLY A 966 -48.80 15.68 40.54
CA GLY A 966 -47.62 15.45 41.37
C GLY A 966 -47.81 15.90 42.82
N GLY A 967 -48.91 15.47 43.44
CA GLY A 967 -49.12 15.65 44.88
C GLY A 967 -48.26 14.68 45.69
N GLN A 968 -47.68 15.20 46.78
CA GLN A 968 -46.94 14.52 47.86
C GLN A 968 -45.50 14.06 47.54
N GLY A 969 -44.53 14.73 48.19
CA GLY A 969 -43.12 14.34 48.16
C GLY A 969 -42.11 15.39 48.65
N ARG A 970 -42.55 16.64 48.88
CA ARG A 970 -41.63 17.78 49.08
C ARG A 970 -41.31 18.14 50.55
N MET A 971 -41.43 17.20 51.50
CA MET A 971 -41.04 17.43 52.91
C MET A 971 -39.79 16.68 53.39
N LYS A 972 -39.23 15.70 52.66
CA LYS A 972 -38.05 14.95 53.14
C LYS A 972 -36.70 15.46 52.63
N LEU A 973 -36.65 16.24 51.54
CA LEU A 973 -35.38 16.75 50.97
C LEU A 973 -34.88 18.05 51.62
N ARG A 974 -35.69 18.72 52.45
CA ARG A 974 -35.30 20.00 53.09
C ARG A 974 -34.50 19.83 54.39
N GLN A 975 -34.50 18.63 54.99
CA GLN A 975 -33.72 18.31 56.19
C GLN A 975 -32.32 17.74 55.88
N ALA A 976 -32.10 17.13 54.71
CA ALA A 976 -30.78 16.62 54.32
C ALA A 976 -29.83 17.70 53.78
N ALA A 977 -30.37 18.75 53.14
CA ALA A 977 -29.57 19.85 52.57
C ALA A 977 -28.97 20.80 53.62
N LEU A 978 -29.48 20.79 54.86
CA LEU A 978 -28.96 21.61 55.97
C LEU A 978 -27.77 20.97 56.70
N ALA A 979 -27.44 19.69 56.43
CA ALA A 979 -26.33 18.99 57.09
C ALA A 979 -25.02 18.95 56.29
N MET A 980 -25.05 19.20 54.96
CA MET A 980 -23.84 19.17 54.11
C MET A 980 -23.14 20.53 53.92
N SER A 981 -23.68 21.63 54.44
CA SER A 981 -23.07 22.97 54.34
C SER A 981 -22.02 23.25 55.43
N ALA A 982 -21.68 22.28 56.28
CA ALA A 982 -20.85 22.52 57.48
C ALA A 982 -19.38 22.06 57.38
N VAL A 983 -18.87 21.63 56.22
CA VAL A 983 -17.51 21.07 56.12
C VAL A 983 -16.51 21.90 55.30
N TYR A 984 -16.94 22.92 54.54
CA TYR A 984 -16.01 23.73 53.74
C TYR A 984 -16.34 25.23 53.79
N SER A 985 -15.85 25.92 54.84
CA SER A 985 -15.39 27.32 54.75
C SER A 985 -14.85 27.78 56.12
N GLY A 986 -13.55 27.57 56.36
CA GLY A 986 -12.78 28.36 57.31
C GLY A 986 -12.16 29.57 56.59
N PHE A 987 -11.96 30.66 57.34
CA PHE A 987 -11.48 32.00 56.97
C PHE A 987 -12.57 33.02 56.63
N GLY A 988 -12.69 34.01 57.51
CA GLY A 988 -13.77 34.98 57.55
C GLY A 988 -13.42 36.38 57.04
N ALA A 989 -14.47 37.18 56.87
CA ALA A 989 -14.47 38.63 57.00
C ALA A 989 -15.91 39.16 57.22
N ALA A 990 -16.01 40.13 58.13
CA ALA A 990 -17.07 41.01 58.67
C ALA A 990 -18.54 41.02 58.14
N PRO A 991 -19.54 41.24 59.04
CA PRO A 991 -20.96 41.39 58.73
C PRO A 991 -21.37 42.87 58.62
N GLU A 992 -21.47 43.43 57.41
CA GLU A 992 -22.07 44.78 57.22
C GLU A 992 -22.93 44.93 55.95
N VAL A 993 -23.23 43.82 55.27
CA VAL A 993 -24.00 43.82 54.00
C VAL A 993 -25.42 43.25 54.17
N ALA A 994 -25.71 42.58 55.29
CA ALA A 994 -27.03 41.97 55.54
C ALA A 994 -28.10 42.98 56.02
N GLU A 995 -27.71 44.10 56.63
CA GLU A 995 -28.65 45.09 57.16
C GLU A 995 -29.16 46.09 56.10
N LYS A 996 -28.39 46.37 55.04
CA LYS A 996 -28.85 47.25 53.95
C LYS A 996 -29.82 46.58 52.96
N ARG A 997 -29.91 45.25 52.97
CA ARG A 997 -30.80 44.49 52.05
C ARG A 997 -32.24 44.36 52.56
N LYS A 998 -32.49 44.54 53.87
CA LYS A 998 -33.85 44.54 54.45
C LYS A 998 -34.56 45.90 54.34
N ALA A 999 -33.83 46.99 54.12
CA ALA A 999 -34.41 48.33 54.00
C ALA A 999 -34.90 48.69 52.58
N ALA A 1000 -34.53 47.91 51.55
CA ALA A 1000 -34.82 48.22 50.14
C ALA A 1000 -36.08 47.52 49.57
N LEU A 1001 -36.76 46.66 50.34
CA LEU A 1001 -37.91 45.84 49.87
C LEU A 1001 -39.27 46.29 50.41
N GLY A 1002 -39.37 47.52 50.92
CA GLY A 1002 -40.64 48.08 51.38
C GLY A 1002 -40.88 49.47 50.83
N LYS A 1003 -41.44 49.58 49.61
CA LYS A 1003 -42.33 50.67 49.20
C LYS A 1003 -42.95 50.42 47.82
N ASN A 1004 -44.26 50.59 47.78
CA ASN A 1004 -45.18 50.43 46.66
C ASN A 1004 -44.83 51.28 45.43
N ALA A 1005 -45.05 50.74 44.22
CA ALA A 1005 -45.31 51.52 43.01
C ALA A 1005 -46.28 50.78 42.07
N SER A 1006 -47.50 51.34 42.01
CA SER A 1006 -48.42 51.51 40.88
C SER A 1006 -48.34 50.57 39.65
N SER A 1007 -49.50 49.98 39.38
CA SER A 1007 -49.99 49.41 38.12
C SER A 1007 -49.78 50.29 36.87
N THR A 1008 -49.76 49.61 35.72
CA THR A 1008 -49.75 50.02 34.29
C THR A 1008 -48.39 50.19 33.61
N CYS A 1009 -47.95 49.13 32.92
CA CYS A 1009 -47.05 49.22 31.76
C CYS A 1009 -47.46 48.14 30.75
N SER A 1010 -47.97 48.55 29.59
CA SER A 1010 -48.22 47.70 28.42
C SER A 1010 -46.96 47.67 27.55
N VAL A 1011 -46.54 46.50 27.10
CA VAL A 1011 -45.44 46.32 26.13
C VAL A 1011 -46.07 46.13 24.75
N GLN A 1012 -45.67 46.97 23.79
CA GLN A 1012 -45.97 46.79 22.36
C GLN A 1012 -45.12 45.67 21.78
#